data_AF-A0A8T7JXW1-F1
#
_entry.id   AF-A0A8T7JXW1-F1
#
_cell.length_a   1.000
_cell.length_b   1.000
_cell.length_c   1.000
_cell.angle_alpha   90.00
_cell.angle_beta   90.00
_cell.angle_gamma   90.00
#
_symmetry.space_group_name_H-M   'P 1'
#
loop_
_entity.id
_entity.type
_entity.pdbx_description
1 polymer ?
#
loop_
_entity_poly.entity_id
_entity_poly.type
_entity_poly.pdbx_seq_one_letter_code
_entity_poly.pdbx_strand_id
1 'polypeptide(L)'
;MDWKRVKTNNPALTFLLIAIFMISLGRIIFLLNSLVLPFQGSALDQLQATNQFLLPLFAAILSAAAAIYFLRQWSSGDFRRAFVLVFFGFLAILTARASFRAAYITYDQAREFLVYAHGATGIKEVIEQATEISQRTTGGMNIAIAYDASAPDTGVSWPFVWYLRDFTNQRSFDQPTRTLREAVVIIVDEKNFDKIEPAIGPGYYRVDYIRMWWPMQDYFGLVSDRDPNIPFDENYSCSGVLSLLKLAKSKDYSRFCEGFTNPQIRAGIFQIWFNRDYTLYAQTKGRTDLTLETWQPADQMRMYIRKDVAAQIWNYGISTGGDEELTQDPTEGKYIVLTPNLVFDTAQANPVLMNAPRSLAFAANGTVYVADSRNHRILHLDLQGNILHEWGAFADGVSTPIGEGTFNEPWGIAVGPDGSVYVADTWNHRIEKFTADGRFVKTWGSFGQGETPDSFYGPRGLAVDAEGRVYVTDTGNKRIVVFDADGNYITEFGSAGFEPGQFDEPTGVAIDRNGTVYIADTWNQRIQTFTRFETEDGLTFLPDKQWDVFGWFGQSLENKPFIAVNDDLHVFITDPEGYRVMEFDQNGEIVRVWGDYSETSAGFGLASGIAVDPDGNIWVTDGAFNRLMRFTLP
;
A
#
# COMPACT_ATOMS: atom_id res chain seq x y z
N MET A 1 -34.10 28.75 45.76
CA MET A 1 -32.84 29.37 46.24
C MET A 1 -33.23 30.73 46.79
N ASP A 2 -32.90 31.06 48.04
CA ASP A 2 -33.12 32.44 48.51
C ASP A 2 -32.03 33.33 47.92
N TRP A 3 -32.33 33.91 46.76
CA TRP A 3 -31.38 34.72 46.00
C TRP A 3 -30.94 35.98 46.74
N LYS A 4 -31.71 36.47 47.72
CA LYS A 4 -31.28 37.60 48.57
C LYS A 4 -30.15 37.18 49.49
N ARG A 5 -30.30 36.04 50.17
CA ARG A 5 -29.29 35.47 51.08
C ARG A 5 -28.02 35.01 50.36
N VAL A 6 -28.17 34.45 49.15
CA VAL A 6 -27.03 34.05 48.32
C VAL A 6 -26.27 35.27 47.80
N LYS A 7 -26.97 36.34 47.38
CA LYS A 7 -26.35 37.57 46.87
C LYS A 7 -25.58 38.34 47.95
N THR A 8 -26.03 38.32 49.21
CA THR A 8 -25.29 38.90 50.35
C THR A 8 -23.97 38.18 50.65
N ASN A 9 -23.83 36.91 50.26
CA ASN A 9 -22.65 36.09 50.51
C ASN A 9 -21.63 36.09 49.34
N ASN A 10 -21.73 37.06 48.42
CA ASN A 10 -20.81 37.27 47.29
C ASN A 10 -20.45 35.97 46.53
N PRO A 11 -21.43 35.33 45.87
CA PRO A 11 -21.28 34.02 45.24
C PRO A 11 -20.28 34.06 44.10
N ALA A 12 -20.35 35.09 43.25
CA ALA A 12 -19.42 35.25 42.14
C ALA A 12 -17.96 35.29 42.62
N LEU A 13 -17.66 36.06 43.68
CA LEU A 13 -16.31 36.16 44.22
C LEU A 13 -15.88 34.85 44.88
N THR A 14 -16.76 34.20 45.65
CA THR A 14 -16.46 32.93 46.32
C THR A 14 -16.12 31.84 45.30
N PHE A 15 -16.93 31.68 44.25
CA PHE A 15 -16.67 30.69 43.21
C PHE A 15 -15.51 31.07 42.29
N LEU A 16 -15.27 32.36 42.04
CA LEU A 16 -14.08 32.81 41.33
C LEU A 16 -12.81 32.45 42.11
N LEU A 17 -12.79 32.67 43.43
CA LEU A 17 -11.65 32.29 44.28
C LEU A 17 -11.45 30.77 44.31
N ILE A 18 -12.53 29.99 44.40
CA ILE A 18 -12.44 28.53 44.29
C ILE A 18 -11.91 28.11 42.91
N ALA A 19 -12.35 28.77 41.83
CA ALA A 19 -11.88 28.48 40.47
C ALA A 19 -10.39 28.83 40.31
N ILE A 20 -9.95 30.00 40.80
CA ILE A 20 -8.53 30.39 40.84
C ILE A 20 -7.73 29.35 41.63
N PHE A 21 -8.22 28.93 42.80
CA PHE A 21 -7.58 27.89 43.60
C PHE A 21 -7.45 26.58 42.80
N MET A 22 -8.53 26.12 42.18
CA MET A 22 -8.53 24.86 41.42
C MET A 22 -7.63 24.92 40.19
N ILE A 23 -7.61 26.06 39.46
CA ILE A 23 -6.71 26.27 38.31
C ILE A 23 -5.25 26.31 38.78
N SER A 24 -4.96 27.06 39.84
CA SER A 24 -3.63 27.14 40.42
C SER A 24 -3.15 25.80 40.97
N LEU A 25 -4.01 25.05 41.66
CA LEU A 25 -3.73 23.70 42.13
C LEU A 25 -3.50 22.73 40.96
N GLY A 26 -4.32 22.80 39.92
CA GLY A 26 -4.13 22.02 38.70
C GLY A 26 -2.81 22.34 38.00
N ARG A 27 -2.42 23.62 37.95
CA ARG A 27 -1.12 24.06 37.41
C ARG A 27 0.06 23.57 38.27
N ILE A 28 -0.05 23.62 39.59
CA ILE A 28 0.94 23.05 40.50
C ILE A 28 1.10 21.55 40.23
N ILE A 29 0.01 20.80 40.17
CA ILE A 29 0.04 19.36 39.87
C ILE A 29 0.67 19.11 38.50
N PHE A 30 0.30 19.88 37.48
CA PHE A 30 0.90 19.78 36.14
C PHE A 30 2.41 20.02 36.16
N LEU A 31 2.88 21.09 36.82
CA LEU A 31 4.30 21.45 36.91
C LEU A 31 5.12 20.47 37.76
N LEU A 32 4.52 19.86 38.78
CA LEU A 32 5.16 18.76 39.53
C LEU A 32 5.25 17.46 38.71
N ASN A 33 4.59 17.41 37.56
CA ASN A 33 4.59 16.28 36.65
C ASN A 33 5.25 16.61 35.29
N SER A 34 5.82 17.82 35.13
CA SER A 34 6.53 18.22 33.90
C SER A 34 7.97 17.71 33.86
N LEU A 35 8.58 17.74 32.67
CA LEU A 35 9.94 17.24 32.42
C LEU A 35 11.03 17.97 33.22
N VAL A 36 10.82 19.26 33.46
CA VAL A 36 11.70 20.08 34.31
C VAL A 36 10.95 20.37 35.60
N LEU A 37 11.43 19.80 36.70
CA LEU A 37 10.85 20.02 38.02
C LEU A 37 11.34 21.35 38.60
N PRO A 38 10.53 22.02 39.44
CA PRO A 38 10.98 23.21 40.16
C PRO A 38 12.07 22.85 41.18
N PHE A 39 12.92 23.83 41.50
CA PHE A 39 14.00 23.73 42.50
C PHE A 39 15.11 22.71 42.18
N GLN A 40 15.37 22.41 40.91
CA GLN A 40 16.40 21.43 40.49
C GLN A 40 17.79 22.04 40.24
N GLY A 41 17.94 23.37 40.22
CA GLY A 41 19.24 24.04 40.07
C GLY A 41 19.14 25.47 39.55
N SER A 42 20.28 26.03 39.13
CA SER A 42 20.44 27.44 38.77
C SER A 42 20.54 27.72 37.27
N ALA A 43 20.36 26.70 36.42
CA ALA A 43 20.27 26.89 34.98
C ALA A 43 18.98 27.66 34.60
N LEU A 44 18.99 28.35 33.46
CA LEU A 44 17.90 29.27 33.07
C LEU A 44 16.53 28.58 32.96
N ASP A 45 16.49 27.38 32.38
CA ASP A 45 15.32 26.53 32.26
C ASP A 45 14.79 26.06 33.63
N GLN A 46 15.68 25.70 34.55
CA GLN A 46 15.34 25.30 35.92
C GLN A 46 14.83 26.47 36.77
N LEU A 47 15.41 27.66 36.59
CA LEU A 47 14.95 28.91 37.21
C LEU A 47 13.57 29.31 36.66
N GLN A 48 13.35 29.17 35.35
CA GLN A 48 12.06 29.41 34.72
C GLN A 48 10.99 28.45 35.25
N ALA A 49 11.27 27.15 35.35
CA ALA A 49 10.35 26.16 35.93
C ALA A 49 10.00 26.50 37.39
N THR A 50 10.99 26.91 38.18
CA THR A 50 10.79 27.33 39.57
C THR A 50 9.91 28.58 39.67
N ASN A 51 10.16 29.60 38.84
CA ASN A 51 9.35 30.81 38.82
C ASN A 51 7.91 30.54 38.36
N GLN A 52 7.75 29.69 37.34
CA GLN A 52 6.45 29.24 36.86
C GLN A 52 5.68 28.42 37.90
N PHE A 53 6.35 27.78 38.85
CA PHE A 53 5.73 27.05 39.97
C PHE A 53 5.31 27.97 41.13
N LEU A 54 6.14 28.97 41.48
CA LEU A 54 5.88 29.86 42.62
C LEU A 54 4.62 30.72 42.43
N LEU A 55 4.37 31.22 41.23
CA LEU A 55 3.21 32.08 40.97
C LEU A 55 1.86 31.33 41.18
N PRO A 56 1.64 30.14 40.61
CA PRO A 56 0.50 29.29 40.95
C PRO A 56 0.43 28.93 42.43
N LEU A 57 1.56 28.66 43.09
CA LEU A 57 1.59 28.32 44.51
C LEU A 57 1.04 29.47 45.38
N PHE A 58 1.52 30.69 45.17
CA PHE A 58 1.00 31.87 45.89
C PHE A 58 -0.46 32.13 45.56
N ALA A 59 -0.85 32.03 44.29
CA ALA A 59 -2.24 32.19 43.88
C ALA A 59 -3.14 31.14 44.55
N ALA A 60 -2.71 29.87 44.66
CA ALA A 60 -3.45 28.81 45.34
C ALA A 60 -3.61 29.11 46.84
N ILE A 61 -2.54 29.50 47.53
CA ILE A 61 -2.61 29.79 48.97
C ILE A 61 -3.55 30.98 49.25
N LEU A 62 -3.38 32.09 48.52
CA LEU A 62 -4.19 33.30 48.71
C LEU A 62 -5.66 33.04 48.37
N SER A 63 -5.93 32.37 47.26
CA SER A 63 -7.29 32.05 46.84
C SER A 63 -7.96 31.02 47.75
N ALA A 64 -7.23 30.03 48.28
CA ALA A 64 -7.75 29.09 49.27
C ALA A 64 -8.13 29.79 50.57
N ALA A 65 -7.23 30.63 51.12
CA ALA A 65 -7.50 31.38 52.34
C ALA A 65 -8.71 32.30 52.20
N ALA A 66 -8.80 33.03 51.08
CA ALA A 66 -9.93 33.90 50.77
C ALA A 66 -11.22 33.09 50.56
N ALA A 67 -11.18 31.97 49.82
CA ALA A 67 -12.33 31.10 49.61
C ALA A 67 -12.85 30.53 50.94
N ILE A 68 -11.96 30.04 51.82
CA ILE A 68 -12.33 29.55 53.16
C ILE A 68 -12.99 30.65 53.98
N TYR A 69 -12.44 31.88 53.95
CA TYR A 69 -13.02 33.02 54.67
C TYR A 69 -14.47 33.30 54.23
N PHE A 70 -14.73 33.34 52.92
CA PHE A 70 -16.08 33.56 52.39
C PHE A 70 -17.00 32.35 52.64
N LEU A 71 -16.51 31.13 52.48
CA LEU A 71 -17.27 29.88 52.66
C LEU A 71 -17.77 29.68 54.10
N ARG A 72 -17.13 30.26 55.12
CA ARG A 72 -17.61 30.21 56.52
C ARG A 72 -19.03 30.77 56.69
N GLN A 73 -19.46 31.66 55.81
CA GLN A 73 -20.79 32.29 55.86
C GLN A 73 -21.85 31.49 55.07
N TRP A 74 -21.45 30.40 54.41
CA TRP A 74 -22.32 29.60 53.56
C TRP A 74 -22.91 28.41 54.30
N SER A 75 -24.19 28.12 54.04
CA SER A 75 -24.79 26.84 54.42
C SER A 75 -24.39 25.75 53.42
N SER A 76 -24.32 24.50 53.88
CA SER A 76 -24.01 23.35 53.01
C SER A 76 -25.05 23.12 51.90
N GLY A 77 -26.29 23.59 52.09
CA GLY A 77 -27.34 23.55 51.07
C GLY A 77 -27.15 24.62 49.98
N ASP A 78 -26.77 25.83 50.36
CA ASP A 78 -26.56 26.93 49.41
C ASP A 78 -25.27 26.72 48.61
N PHE A 79 -24.23 26.19 49.24
CA PHE A 79 -22.99 25.81 48.55
C PHE A 79 -23.24 24.75 47.47
N ARG A 80 -23.94 23.66 47.80
CA ARG A 80 -24.26 22.59 46.84
C ARG A 80 -25.02 23.10 45.63
N ARG A 81 -26.06 23.93 45.84
CA ARG A 81 -26.87 24.48 44.75
C ARG A 81 -26.06 25.42 43.86
N ALA A 82 -25.27 26.31 44.46
CA ALA A 82 -24.45 27.23 43.69
C ALA A 82 -23.29 26.52 42.98
N PHE A 83 -22.69 25.50 43.60
CA PHE A 83 -21.70 24.63 42.97
C PHE A 83 -22.26 23.93 41.75
N VAL A 84 -23.45 23.31 41.85
CA VAL A 84 -24.13 22.68 40.71
C VAL A 84 -24.36 23.69 39.59
N LEU A 85 -24.86 24.89 39.89
CA LEU A 85 -25.06 25.95 38.89
C LEU A 85 -23.76 26.38 38.21
N VAL A 86 -22.69 26.59 38.97
CA VAL A 86 -21.39 27.00 38.43
C VAL A 86 -20.75 25.88 37.63
N PHE A 87 -20.83 24.64 38.11
CA PHE A 87 -20.31 23.46 37.43
C PHE A 87 -20.98 23.26 36.07
N PHE A 88 -22.31 23.21 36.02
CA PHE A 88 -23.03 23.05 34.75
C PHE A 88 -22.95 24.30 33.86
N GLY A 89 -22.86 25.50 34.43
CA GLY A 89 -22.61 26.73 33.67
C GLY A 89 -21.23 26.73 33.00
N PHE A 90 -20.19 26.26 33.71
CA PHE A 90 -18.85 26.10 33.14
C PHE A 90 -18.83 25.04 32.04
N LEU A 91 -19.46 23.88 32.27
CA LEU A 91 -19.61 22.86 31.22
C LEU A 91 -20.35 23.42 30.00
N ALA A 92 -21.41 24.22 30.19
CA ALA A 92 -22.12 24.85 29.08
C ALA A 92 -21.21 25.79 28.26
N ILE A 93 -20.35 26.58 28.91
CA ILE A 93 -19.38 27.44 28.22
C ILE A 93 -18.35 26.59 27.45
N LEU A 94 -17.84 25.53 28.05
CA LEU A 94 -16.90 24.63 27.37
C LEU A 94 -17.55 23.95 26.16
N THR A 95 -18.78 23.47 26.31
CA THR A 95 -19.56 22.88 25.22
C THR A 95 -19.83 23.91 24.12
N ALA A 96 -20.22 25.13 24.47
CA ALA A 96 -20.42 26.21 23.49
C ALA A 96 -19.13 26.53 22.72
N ARG A 97 -18.00 26.65 23.43
CA ARG A 97 -16.69 26.88 22.79
C ARG A 97 -16.32 25.72 21.86
N ALA A 98 -16.43 24.47 22.33
CA ALA A 98 -16.07 23.30 21.53
C ALA A 98 -16.98 23.18 20.28
N SER A 99 -18.28 23.37 20.45
CA SER A 99 -19.25 23.33 19.35
C SER A 99 -18.98 24.44 18.32
N PHE A 100 -18.66 25.67 18.77
CA PHE A 100 -18.34 26.76 17.87
C PHE A 100 -17.06 26.49 17.06
N ARG A 101 -16.02 25.95 17.72
CA ARG A 101 -14.78 25.57 17.01
C ARG A 101 -15.05 24.46 16.00
N ALA A 102 -15.75 23.40 16.41
CA ALA A 102 -16.09 22.29 15.55
C ALA A 102 -16.94 22.70 14.35
N ALA A 103 -17.85 23.66 14.51
CA ALA A 103 -18.75 24.10 13.43
C ALA A 103 -18.16 25.17 12.50
N TYR A 104 -17.27 26.03 12.99
CA TYR A 104 -16.86 27.24 12.26
C TYR A 104 -15.36 27.47 12.13
N ILE A 105 -14.52 26.84 12.96
CA ILE A 105 -13.06 27.10 12.96
C ILE A 105 -12.30 25.90 12.40
N THR A 106 -12.53 24.70 12.93
CA THR A 106 -11.82 23.48 12.57
C THR A 106 -12.76 22.48 11.88
N TYR A 107 -13.77 23.01 11.20
CA TYR A 107 -14.88 22.25 10.66
C TYR A 107 -14.53 21.30 9.52
N ASP A 108 -13.30 21.37 9.00
CA ASP A 108 -12.74 20.46 7.98
C ASP A 108 -11.53 19.66 8.51
N GLN A 109 -11.20 19.83 9.79
CA GLN A 109 -10.06 19.18 10.43
C GLN A 109 -10.57 18.12 11.41
N ALA A 110 -10.13 16.87 11.23
CA ALA A 110 -10.43 15.65 12.00
C ALA A 110 -10.30 15.70 13.53
N ARG A 111 -9.97 16.87 14.08
CA ARG A 111 -9.33 16.99 15.38
C ARG A 111 -10.34 17.00 16.51
N GLU A 112 -11.65 16.97 16.27
CA GLU A 112 -12.64 17.03 17.33
C GLU A 112 -13.11 15.64 17.79
N PHE A 113 -13.12 15.42 19.12
CA PHE A 113 -13.48 14.13 19.74
C PHE A 113 -14.90 13.64 19.45
N LEU A 114 -15.76 14.50 18.91
CA LEU A 114 -17.15 14.18 18.60
C LEU A 114 -17.34 13.53 17.22
N VAL A 115 -16.26 13.39 16.44
CA VAL A 115 -16.33 12.94 15.06
C VAL A 115 -15.82 11.51 14.93
N TYR A 116 -16.70 10.63 14.45
CA TYR A 116 -16.41 9.22 14.19
C TYR A 116 -15.65 9.01 12.87
N ALA A 117 -16.12 9.67 11.81
CA ALA A 117 -15.45 9.80 10.51
C ALA A 117 -15.80 11.19 9.94
N HIS A 118 -14.83 11.88 9.34
CA HIS A 118 -15.01 13.24 8.84
C HIS A 118 -14.54 13.38 7.41
N GLY A 119 -15.32 14.03 6.54
CA GLY A 119 -14.83 14.40 5.21
C GLY A 119 -13.67 15.40 5.33
N ALA A 120 -12.55 15.11 4.69
CA ALA A 120 -11.40 16.00 4.67
C ALA A 120 -11.58 17.16 3.68
N THR A 121 -10.72 18.18 3.78
CA THR A 121 -10.69 19.33 2.86
C THR A 121 -10.56 18.91 1.39
N GLY A 122 -9.83 17.80 1.13
CA GLY A 122 -9.63 17.27 -0.21
C GLY A 122 -10.91 17.06 -1.01
N ILE A 123 -12.03 16.69 -0.37
CA ILE A 123 -13.32 16.53 -1.05
C ILE A 123 -13.76 17.86 -1.69
N LYS A 124 -13.66 18.97 -0.94
CA LYS A 124 -14.08 20.29 -1.43
C LYS A 124 -13.14 20.80 -2.51
N GLU A 125 -11.84 20.59 -2.33
CA GLU A 125 -10.81 20.98 -3.30
C GLU A 125 -10.98 20.25 -4.63
N VAL A 126 -11.28 18.94 -4.60
CA VAL A 126 -11.59 18.16 -5.81
C VAL A 126 -12.84 18.69 -6.50
N ILE A 127 -13.91 18.97 -5.75
CA ILE A 127 -15.17 19.48 -6.32
C ILE A 127 -15.00 20.89 -6.88
N GLU A 128 -14.25 21.76 -6.20
CA GLU A 128 -13.92 23.11 -6.68
C GLU A 128 -13.15 23.04 -8.00
N GLN A 129 -12.09 22.23 -8.06
CA GLN A 129 -11.30 22.04 -9.28
C GLN A 129 -12.14 21.44 -10.42
N ALA A 130 -12.91 20.39 -10.16
CA ALA A 130 -13.78 19.80 -11.17
C ALA A 130 -14.82 20.81 -11.68
N THR A 131 -15.38 21.64 -10.80
CA THR A 131 -16.34 22.68 -11.15
C THR A 131 -15.70 23.76 -12.00
N GLU A 132 -14.52 24.26 -11.62
CA GLU A 132 -13.77 25.24 -12.39
C GLU A 132 -13.40 24.71 -13.77
N ILE A 133 -12.90 23.46 -13.84
CA ILE A 133 -12.57 22.80 -15.10
C ILE A 133 -13.81 22.72 -15.99
N SER A 134 -14.94 22.29 -15.42
CA SER A 134 -16.18 22.17 -16.17
C SER A 134 -16.67 23.49 -16.72
N GLN A 135 -16.75 24.51 -15.88
CA GLN A 135 -17.24 25.83 -16.28
C GLN A 135 -16.36 26.46 -17.37
N ARG A 136 -15.03 26.30 -17.27
CA ARG A 136 -14.11 26.90 -18.25
C ARG A 136 -14.08 26.18 -19.60
N THR A 137 -14.28 24.85 -19.61
CA THR A 137 -14.16 24.04 -20.84
C THR A 137 -15.49 23.85 -21.56
N THR A 138 -16.60 23.82 -20.80
CA THR A 138 -17.92 23.51 -21.36
C THR A 138 -18.95 24.62 -21.18
N GLY A 139 -18.63 25.67 -20.40
CA GLY A 139 -19.58 26.74 -20.06
C GLY A 139 -20.67 26.31 -19.07
N GLY A 140 -20.57 25.11 -18.50
CA GLY A 140 -21.56 24.53 -17.59
C GLY A 140 -20.99 23.35 -16.79
N MET A 141 -21.87 22.49 -16.26
CA MET A 141 -21.51 21.34 -15.42
C MET A 141 -21.61 20.01 -16.21
N ASN A 142 -21.00 19.92 -17.41
CA ASN A 142 -21.16 18.78 -18.32
C ASN A 142 -19.86 18.11 -18.78
N ILE A 143 -18.73 18.36 -18.11
CA ILE A 143 -17.55 17.50 -18.31
C ILE A 143 -17.86 16.05 -17.94
N ALA A 144 -17.21 15.11 -18.64
CA ALA A 144 -17.22 13.72 -18.24
C ALA A 144 -16.41 13.58 -16.93
N ILE A 145 -17.09 13.35 -15.82
CA ILE A 145 -16.47 13.14 -14.50
C ILE A 145 -16.72 11.70 -14.07
N ALA A 146 -15.63 10.96 -13.84
CA ALA A 146 -15.69 9.59 -13.37
C ALA A 146 -15.35 9.51 -11.88
N TYR A 147 -16.06 8.66 -11.13
CA TYR A 147 -15.79 8.44 -9.72
C TYR A 147 -15.92 6.96 -9.35
N ASP A 148 -15.03 6.51 -8.47
CA ASP A 148 -15.00 5.14 -7.97
C ASP A 148 -16.17 4.88 -7.01
N ALA A 149 -17.09 4.03 -7.44
CA ALA A 149 -18.31 3.69 -6.71
C ALA A 149 -18.26 2.32 -6.02
N SER A 150 -17.11 1.64 -6.04
CA SER A 150 -17.02 0.25 -5.63
C SER A 150 -17.44 0.01 -4.16
N ALA A 151 -18.48 -0.81 -4.02
CA ALA A 151 -19.10 -1.29 -2.78
C ALA A 151 -18.24 -2.35 -2.03
N PRO A 152 -18.48 -2.65 -0.73
CA PRO A 152 -19.64 -2.21 0.08
C PRO A 152 -19.43 -0.93 0.90
N ASP A 153 -18.21 -0.61 1.35
CA ASP A 153 -18.01 0.49 2.31
C ASP A 153 -16.74 1.33 2.05
N THR A 154 -16.12 1.20 0.86
CA THR A 154 -14.76 1.68 0.59
C THR A 154 -14.57 2.33 -0.79
N GLY A 155 -15.63 2.78 -1.46
CA GLY A 155 -15.49 3.62 -2.67
C GLY A 155 -15.45 5.11 -2.31
N VAL A 156 -15.05 5.97 -3.24
CA VAL A 156 -15.21 7.43 -3.05
C VAL A 156 -16.68 7.87 -3.16
N SER A 157 -17.60 6.97 -3.53
CA SER A 157 -19.04 7.24 -3.66
C SER A 157 -19.62 8.06 -2.51
N TRP A 158 -19.21 7.80 -1.26
CA TRP A 158 -19.48 8.73 -0.17
C TRP A 158 -18.14 9.46 0.22
N PRO A 159 -18.03 10.81 0.11
CA PRO A 159 -19.13 11.73 -0.07
C PRO A 159 -19.53 12.21 -1.46
N PHE A 160 -18.88 11.74 -2.52
CA PHE A 160 -18.98 12.34 -3.84
C PHE A 160 -20.36 12.25 -4.50
N VAL A 161 -21.18 11.23 -4.22
CA VAL A 161 -22.55 11.12 -4.73
C VAL A 161 -23.40 12.35 -4.42
N TRP A 162 -23.16 13.03 -3.30
CA TRP A 162 -23.90 14.24 -2.92
C TRP A 162 -23.35 15.50 -3.59
N TYR A 163 -22.03 15.60 -3.75
CA TYR A 163 -21.37 16.77 -4.33
C TYR A 163 -21.39 16.77 -5.86
N LEU A 164 -21.44 15.59 -6.49
CA LEU A 164 -21.45 15.46 -7.94
C LEU A 164 -22.84 15.62 -8.57
N ARG A 165 -23.90 15.76 -7.77
CA ARG A 165 -25.30 15.84 -8.24
C ARG A 165 -25.59 16.92 -9.29
N ASP A 166 -24.78 17.98 -9.31
CA ASP A 166 -24.95 19.11 -10.22
C ASP A 166 -24.20 18.88 -11.55
N PHE A 167 -23.33 17.86 -11.63
CA PHE A 167 -22.69 17.42 -12.87
C PHE A 167 -23.64 16.53 -13.69
N THR A 168 -23.81 16.90 -14.96
CA THR A 168 -24.76 16.26 -15.89
C THR A 168 -24.20 15.05 -16.63
N ASN A 169 -22.88 14.84 -16.60
CA ASN A 169 -22.17 13.75 -17.26
C ASN A 169 -21.26 13.00 -16.27
N GLN A 170 -21.86 12.57 -15.16
CA GLN A 170 -21.21 11.74 -14.15
C GLN A 170 -21.19 10.26 -14.55
N ARG A 171 -20.07 9.58 -14.27
CA ARG A 171 -19.87 8.16 -14.58
C ARG A 171 -19.33 7.45 -13.34
N SER A 172 -20.08 6.51 -12.79
CA SER A 172 -19.56 5.63 -11.73
C SER A 172 -18.81 4.46 -12.34
N PHE A 173 -17.75 3.99 -11.68
CA PHE A 173 -17.10 2.72 -12.03
C PHE A 173 -16.76 1.93 -10.76
N ASP A 174 -16.75 0.61 -10.85
CA ASP A 174 -16.33 -0.26 -9.74
C ASP A 174 -14.88 -0.77 -9.90
N GLN A 175 -14.47 -1.01 -11.14
CA GLN A 175 -13.10 -1.37 -11.51
C GLN A 175 -12.60 -0.39 -12.59
N PRO A 176 -11.36 0.10 -12.50
CA PRO A 176 -10.77 0.91 -13.55
C PRO A 176 -10.70 0.14 -14.86
N THR A 177 -11.23 0.72 -15.93
CA THR A 177 -11.13 0.20 -17.30
C THR A 177 -10.73 1.32 -18.25
N ARG A 178 -10.30 0.97 -19.47
CA ARG A 178 -9.85 1.96 -20.48
C ARG A 178 -10.93 2.98 -20.86
N THR A 179 -12.20 2.65 -20.65
CA THR A 179 -13.33 3.59 -20.86
C THR A 179 -13.19 4.87 -20.04
N LEU A 180 -12.42 4.83 -18.94
CA LEU A 180 -12.12 6.01 -18.12
C LEU A 180 -11.28 7.06 -18.84
N ARG A 181 -10.57 6.72 -19.92
CA ARG A 181 -9.81 7.68 -20.75
C ARG A 181 -10.69 8.74 -21.41
N GLU A 182 -11.99 8.47 -21.52
CA GLU A 182 -12.96 9.45 -21.99
C GLU A 182 -13.30 10.52 -20.95
N ALA A 183 -13.04 10.25 -19.66
CA ALA A 183 -13.32 11.18 -18.58
C ALA A 183 -12.25 12.29 -18.50
N VAL A 184 -12.68 13.51 -18.22
CA VAL A 184 -11.81 14.67 -18.01
C VAL A 184 -11.23 14.65 -16.60
N VAL A 185 -12.07 14.31 -15.62
CA VAL A 185 -11.70 14.18 -14.21
C VAL A 185 -12.05 12.77 -13.75
N ILE A 186 -11.13 12.11 -13.04
CA ILE A 186 -11.34 10.79 -12.45
C ILE A 186 -10.99 10.85 -10.96
N ILE A 187 -11.89 10.37 -10.11
CA ILE A 187 -11.69 10.34 -8.66
C ILE A 187 -11.66 8.87 -8.22
N VAL A 188 -10.57 8.46 -7.59
CA VAL A 188 -10.25 7.05 -7.33
C VAL A 188 -9.99 6.83 -5.85
N ASP A 189 -10.51 5.73 -5.32
CA ASP A 189 -10.24 5.31 -3.94
C ASP A 189 -8.88 4.58 -3.83
N GLU A 190 -8.28 4.62 -2.65
CA GLU A 190 -6.98 4.00 -2.34
C GLU A 190 -6.85 2.56 -2.82
N LYS A 191 -7.91 1.75 -2.72
CA LYS A 191 -7.88 0.34 -3.14
C LYS A 191 -7.65 0.10 -4.64
N ASN A 192 -7.85 1.11 -5.47
CA ASN A 192 -7.69 1.03 -6.92
C ASN A 192 -6.46 1.82 -7.40
N PHE A 193 -5.59 2.27 -6.48
CA PHE A 193 -4.35 2.99 -6.81
C PHE A 193 -3.38 2.18 -7.65
N ASP A 194 -3.41 0.86 -7.58
CA ASP A 194 -2.51 0.01 -8.40
C ASP A 194 -3.12 -0.32 -9.78
N LYS A 195 -4.39 0.04 -10.01
CA LYS A 195 -5.15 -0.33 -11.23
C LYS A 195 -5.48 0.85 -12.12
N ILE A 196 -5.54 2.06 -11.56
CA ILE A 196 -6.00 3.22 -12.33
C ILE A 196 -4.97 3.68 -13.37
N GLU A 197 -3.71 3.84 -13.01
CA GLU A 197 -2.67 4.29 -13.95
C GLU A 197 -2.59 3.39 -15.20
N PRO A 198 -2.66 2.05 -15.10
CA PRO A 198 -2.82 1.16 -16.26
C PRO A 198 -4.07 1.40 -17.11
N ALA A 199 -5.21 1.65 -16.48
CA ALA A 199 -6.45 1.90 -17.19
C ALA A 199 -6.41 3.21 -18.01
N ILE A 200 -5.81 4.27 -17.46
CA ILE A 200 -5.88 5.62 -18.03
C ILE A 200 -4.64 6.04 -18.82
N GLY A 201 -3.50 5.38 -18.60
CA GLY A 201 -2.21 5.70 -19.22
C GLY A 201 -1.61 7.04 -18.75
N PRO A 202 -0.54 7.54 -19.41
CA PRO A 202 0.22 8.73 -18.98
C PRO A 202 -0.48 10.07 -19.28
N GLY A 203 -1.68 10.05 -19.88
CA GLY A 203 -2.42 11.22 -20.35
C GLY A 203 -3.07 12.08 -19.26
N TYR A 204 -2.75 11.83 -17.98
CA TYR A 204 -3.38 12.48 -16.84
C TYR A 204 -2.34 13.04 -15.86
N TYR A 205 -2.64 14.18 -15.24
CA TYR A 205 -1.98 14.64 -14.03
C TYR A 205 -2.63 13.98 -12.81
N ARG A 206 -1.82 13.53 -11.85
CA ARG A 206 -2.27 12.96 -10.58
C ARG A 206 -2.13 13.97 -9.46
N VAL A 207 -3.14 14.06 -8.61
CA VAL A 207 -3.08 14.78 -7.34
C VAL A 207 -3.65 13.91 -6.23
N ASP A 208 -2.89 13.77 -5.15
CA ASP A 208 -3.23 12.92 -4.01
C ASP A 208 -3.93 13.75 -2.93
N TYR A 209 -5.01 13.24 -2.36
CA TYR A 209 -5.79 13.90 -1.32
C TYR A 209 -6.17 12.92 -0.22
N ILE A 210 -6.33 13.45 1.00
CA ILE A 210 -7.05 12.74 2.05
C ILE A 210 -8.56 12.90 1.75
N ARG A 211 -9.28 11.78 1.72
CA ARG A 211 -10.73 11.74 1.52
C ARG A 211 -11.46 11.85 2.86
N MET A 212 -11.11 11.00 3.82
CA MET A 212 -11.73 10.99 5.14
C MET A 212 -10.70 10.89 6.25
N TRP A 213 -10.98 11.61 7.34
CA TRP A 213 -10.22 11.49 8.56
C TRP A 213 -10.90 10.54 9.55
N TRP A 214 -10.09 9.70 10.18
CA TRP A 214 -10.50 8.89 11.31
C TRP A 214 -9.84 9.38 12.60
N PRO A 215 -10.53 9.31 13.75
CA PRO A 215 -9.89 9.64 15.02
C PRO A 215 -8.75 8.66 15.29
N MET A 216 -7.66 9.16 15.86
CA MET A 216 -6.54 8.32 16.29
C MET A 216 -7.05 7.20 17.22
N GLN A 217 -6.79 5.95 16.84
CA GLN A 217 -7.32 4.76 17.50
C GLN A 217 -6.33 4.13 18.50
N ASP A 218 -5.30 4.86 18.94
CA ASP A 218 -4.29 4.31 19.86
C ASP A 218 -4.87 3.96 21.24
N TYR A 219 -6.08 4.43 21.53
CA TYR A 219 -6.87 4.01 22.71
C TYR A 219 -7.42 2.58 22.59
N PHE A 220 -7.40 1.96 21.41
CA PHE A 220 -7.67 0.54 21.26
C PHE A 220 -6.53 -0.29 21.83
N GLY A 221 -6.87 -1.40 22.48
CA GLY A 221 -5.86 -2.29 23.06
C GLY A 221 -5.03 -1.65 24.18
N LEU A 222 -5.60 -0.72 24.95
CA LEU A 222 -4.95 -0.18 26.16
C LEU A 222 -4.67 -1.26 27.21
N VAL A 223 -5.41 -2.36 27.13
CA VAL A 223 -5.21 -3.57 27.92
C VAL A 223 -5.23 -4.76 26.96
N SER A 224 -4.20 -5.60 27.01
CA SER A 224 -4.10 -6.82 26.20
C SER A 224 -4.10 -8.07 27.07
N ASP A 225 -4.40 -9.22 26.46
CA ASP A 225 -4.24 -10.52 27.10
C ASP A 225 -2.76 -10.92 27.14
N ARG A 226 -2.34 -11.58 28.22
CA ARG A 226 -0.99 -12.12 28.39
C ARG A 226 -1.04 -13.47 29.08
N ASP A 227 -0.01 -14.29 28.89
CA ASP A 227 0.14 -15.56 29.62
C ASP A 227 0.37 -15.27 31.13
N PRO A 228 -0.50 -15.77 32.03
CA PRO A 228 -0.35 -15.57 33.47
C PRO A 228 0.91 -16.22 34.08
N ASN A 229 1.57 -17.13 33.36
CA ASN A 229 2.79 -17.80 33.81
C ASN A 229 4.07 -17.02 33.51
N ILE A 230 4.01 -16.04 32.60
CA ILE A 230 5.15 -15.18 32.29
C ILE A 230 5.23 -14.08 33.37
N PRO A 231 6.39 -13.91 34.06
CA PRO A 231 6.58 -12.80 34.99
C PRO A 231 6.45 -11.44 34.30
N PHE A 232 6.02 -10.40 35.03
CA PHE A 232 6.09 -9.04 34.51
C PHE A 232 7.54 -8.57 34.46
N ASP A 233 7.90 -7.81 33.41
CA ASP A 233 9.22 -7.19 33.27
C ASP A 233 9.57 -6.33 34.52
N GLU A 234 10.86 -6.24 34.83
CA GLU A 234 11.38 -5.35 35.86
C GLU A 234 11.03 -3.88 35.56
N ASN A 235 11.03 -3.50 34.28
CA ASN A 235 10.70 -2.16 33.78
C ASN A 235 9.21 -1.97 33.43
N TYR A 236 8.33 -2.80 33.99
CA TYR A 236 6.90 -2.70 33.73
C TYR A 236 6.33 -1.32 34.13
N SER A 237 5.65 -0.67 33.20
CA SER A 237 5.23 0.74 33.32
C SER A 237 4.22 1.02 34.45
N CYS A 238 3.47 0.00 34.93
CA CYS A 238 2.60 0.15 36.10
C CYS A 238 3.43 0.13 37.39
N SER A 239 3.75 1.31 37.91
CA SER A 239 4.53 1.52 39.13
C SER A 239 3.72 2.22 40.23
N GLY A 240 4.25 2.26 41.46
CA GLY A 240 3.58 2.88 42.61
C GLY A 240 2.22 2.25 42.91
N VAL A 241 1.17 3.07 43.04
CA VAL A 241 -0.21 2.60 43.29
C VAL A 241 -0.75 1.77 42.13
N LEU A 242 -0.29 2.02 40.89
CA LEU A 242 -0.72 1.26 39.71
C LEU A 242 -0.12 -0.16 39.66
N SER A 243 0.89 -0.46 40.49
CA SER A 243 1.46 -1.81 40.58
C SER A 243 0.43 -2.87 41.00
N LEU A 244 -0.67 -2.48 41.65
CA LEU A 244 -1.79 -3.37 41.98
C LEU A 244 -2.41 -4.03 40.73
N LEU A 245 -2.30 -3.41 39.56
CA LEU A 245 -2.77 -3.99 38.31
C LEU A 245 -2.01 -5.27 37.92
N LYS A 246 -0.80 -5.50 38.47
CA LYS A 246 -0.05 -6.75 38.31
C LYS A 246 -0.74 -7.96 38.97
N LEU A 247 -1.74 -7.74 39.84
CA LEU A 247 -2.53 -8.82 40.42
C LEU A 247 -3.39 -9.54 39.36
N ALA A 248 -3.80 -8.83 38.31
CA ALA A 248 -4.50 -9.41 37.17
C ALA A 248 -3.49 -10.03 36.18
N LYS A 249 -2.90 -11.16 36.56
CA LYS A 249 -1.78 -11.79 35.83
C LYS A 249 -2.05 -12.10 34.36
N SER A 250 -3.32 -12.34 33.99
CA SER A 250 -3.74 -12.63 32.61
C SER A 250 -3.90 -11.39 31.73
N LYS A 251 -3.70 -10.18 32.27
CA LYS A 251 -3.85 -8.92 31.53
C LYS A 251 -2.58 -8.08 31.60
N ASP A 252 -2.25 -7.43 30.50
CA ASP A 252 -1.19 -6.43 30.40
C ASP A 252 -1.80 -5.03 30.37
N TYR A 253 -1.44 -4.21 31.35
CA TYR A 253 -1.86 -2.81 31.50
C TYR A 253 -0.75 -1.82 31.18
N SER A 254 0.35 -2.29 30.59
CA SER A 254 1.54 -1.47 30.36
C SER A 254 1.21 -0.18 29.60
N ARG A 255 0.48 -0.28 28.48
CA ARG A 255 0.05 0.88 27.68
C ARG A 255 -0.85 1.83 28.46
N PHE A 256 -1.83 1.29 29.20
CA PHE A 256 -2.69 2.09 30.07
C PHE A 256 -1.88 2.86 31.12
N CYS A 257 -0.98 2.18 31.82
CA CYS A 257 -0.17 2.77 32.88
C CYS A 257 0.82 3.80 32.35
N GLU A 258 1.38 3.59 31.17
CA GLU A 258 2.28 4.52 30.51
C GLU A 258 1.63 5.90 30.31
N GLY A 259 0.33 5.92 30.02
CA GLY A 259 -0.49 7.15 29.98
C GLY A 259 -0.50 7.95 31.29
N PHE A 260 -0.11 7.35 32.41
CA PHE A 260 0.00 8.00 33.72
C PHE A 260 1.43 8.09 34.27
N THR A 261 2.31 7.17 33.88
CA THR A 261 3.67 7.07 34.41
C THR A 261 4.72 7.73 33.52
N ASN A 262 4.46 7.87 32.21
CA ASN A 262 5.35 8.60 31.29
C ASN A 262 4.97 10.10 31.24
N PRO A 263 5.86 11.01 31.70
CA PRO A 263 5.58 12.46 31.71
C PRO A 263 5.33 13.07 30.33
N GLN A 264 6.05 12.62 29.30
CA GLN A 264 5.95 13.10 27.92
C GLN A 264 4.60 12.70 27.31
N ILE A 265 4.18 11.44 27.49
CA ILE A 265 2.87 10.96 27.02
C ILE A 265 1.74 11.70 27.71
N ARG A 266 1.80 11.88 29.04
CA ARG A 266 0.82 12.67 29.79
C ARG A 266 0.69 14.09 29.27
N ALA A 267 1.82 14.76 29.09
CA ALA A 267 1.83 16.11 28.53
C ALA A 267 1.20 16.12 27.13
N GLY A 268 1.54 15.14 26.29
CA GLY A 268 0.94 14.94 24.97
C GLY A 268 -0.58 14.77 25.02
N ILE A 269 -1.11 13.94 25.93
CA ILE A 269 -2.56 13.74 26.10
C ILE A 269 -3.25 15.05 26.46
N PHE A 270 -2.67 15.88 27.33
CA PHE A 270 -3.23 17.20 27.63
C PHE A 270 -3.16 18.16 26.44
N GLN A 271 -2.08 18.12 25.65
CA GLN A 271 -2.00 18.90 24.41
C GLN A 271 -3.08 18.48 23.41
N ILE A 272 -3.34 17.19 23.28
CA ILE A 272 -4.46 16.67 22.50
C ILE A 272 -5.79 17.18 23.09
N TRP A 273 -6.00 17.10 24.40
CA TRP A 273 -7.28 17.47 25.00
C TRP A 273 -7.60 18.98 24.92
N PHE A 274 -6.59 19.85 25.05
CA PHE A 274 -6.80 21.31 25.04
C PHE A 274 -6.63 21.94 23.66
N ASN A 275 -5.60 21.50 22.93
CA ASN A 275 -5.11 22.17 21.73
C ASN A 275 -5.25 21.33 20.46
N ARG A 276 -5.60 20.04 20.59
CA ARG A 276 -5.61 19.07 19.48
C ARG A 276 -4.25 18.93 18.80
N ASP A 277 -3.20 19.10 19.59
CA ASP A 277 -1.83 18.97 19.12
C ASP A 277 -1.31 17.58 19.48
N TYR A 278 -1.11 16.76 18.45
CA TYR A 278 -0.62 15.38 18.56
C TYR A 278 0.90 15.29 18.49
N THR A 279 1.61 16.40 18.20
CA THR A 279 3.05 16.41 17.89
C THR A 279 3.88 15.76 19.00
N LEU A 280 3.69 16.19 20.25
CA LEU A 280 4.44 15.64 21.39
C LEU A 280 4.12 14.17 21.64
N TYR A 281 2.86 13.77 21.47
CA TYR A 281 2.43 12.39 21.64
C TYR A 281 3.06 11.50 20.56
N ALA A 282 3.01 11.95 19.29
CA ALA A 282 3.56 11.25 18.14
C ALA A 282 5.08 11.06 18.28
N GLN A 283 5.81 12.14 18.59
CA GLN A 283 7.26 12.08 18.85
C GLN A 283 7.61 11.08 19.95
N THR A 284 6.86 11.07 21.05
CA THR A 284 7.12 10.17 22.18
C THR A 284 6.85 8.71 21.82
N LYS A 285 5.89 8.46 20.93
CA LYS A 285 5.55 7.12 20.41
C LYS A 285 6.36 6.72 19.18
N GLY A 286 7.28 7.55 18.70
CA GLY A 286 8.05 7.29 17.47
C GLY A 286 7.17 7.28 16.21
N ARG A 287 6.03 7.98 16.25
CA ARG A 287 5.05 8.05 15.16
C ARG A 287 5.28 9.29 14.29
N THR A 288 5.31 9.11 12.98
CA THR A 288 5.43 10.19 11.97
C THR A 288 4.13 10.41 11.20
N ASP A 289 3.08 9.69 11.56
CA ASP A 289 1.80 9.52 10.85
C ASP A 289 0.63 10.22 11.58
N LEU A 290 0.92 11.22 12.41
CA LEU A 290 -0.10 12.00 13.16
C LEU A 290 0.00 13.51 12.84
N THR A 291 0.46 13.83 11.63
CA THR A 291 0.46 15.19 11.06
C THR A 291 -0.78 15.41 10.19
N LEU A 292 -1.01 16.62 9.64
CA LEU A 292 -2.13 16.80 8.69
C LEU A 292 -1.84 16.07 7.38
N GLU A 293 -0.59 16.04 6.97
CA GLU A 293 -0.16 15.52 5.68
C GLU A 293 -0.11 13.99 5.66
N THR A 294 0.17 13.37 6.81
CA THR A 294 0.45 11.92 6.93
C THR A 294 -0.46 11.20 7.91
N TRP A 295 -1.63 11.78 8.24
CA TRP A 295 -2.51 11.25 9.27
C TRP A 295 -2.90 9.79 9.04
N GLN A 296 -2.76 8.96 10.08
CA GLN A 296 -3.19 7.56 10.08
C GLN A 296 -3.89 7.21 11.41
N PRO A 297 -5.08 6.56 11.36
CA PRO A 297 -5.79 6.12 10.16
C PRO A 297 -6.48 7.27 9.38
N ALA A 298 -6.43 7.25 8.05
CA ALA A 298 -7.17 8.10 7.13
C ALA A 298 -7.48 7.34 5.83
N ASP A 299 -8.57 7.68 5.16
CA ASP A 299 -8.84 7.16 3.82
C ASP A 299 -8.25 8.13 2.78
N GLN A 300 -7.44 7.65 1.86
CA GLN A 300 -6.85 8.43 0.77
C GLN A 300 -7.74 8.40 -0.48
N MET A 301 -7.52 9.36 -1.38
CA MET A 301 -8.07 9.35 -2.74
C MET A 301 -7.11 10.02 -3.72
N ARG A 302 -7.24 9.69 -5.00
CA ARG A 302 -6.52 10.31 -6.10
C ARG A 302 -7.48 11.01 -7.03
N MET A 303 -7.13 12.22 -7.45
CA MET A 303 -7.77 12.93 -8.54
C MET A 303 -6.85 12.89 -9.76
N TYR A 304 -7.39 12.49 -10.91
CA TYR A 304 -6.72 12.56 -12.19
C TYR A 304 -7.38 13.61 -13.07
N ILE A 305 -6.57 14.43 -13.73
CA ILE A 305 -7.01 15.48 -14.64
C ILE A 305 -6.35 15.27 -15.99
N ARG A 306 -7.14 15.15 -17.05
CA ARG A 306 -6.60 14.90 -18.39
C ARG A 306 -5.72 16.07 -18.85
N LYS A 307 -4.49 15.76 -19.28
CA LYS A 307 -3.44 16.75 -19.57
C LYS A 307 -3.84 17.73 -20.68
N ASP A 308 -4.52 17.25 -21.72
CA ASP A 308 -5.01 18.05 -22.85
C ASP A 308 -6.02 19.14 -22.41
N VAL A 309 -6.90 18.80 -21.47
CA VAL A 309 -7.90 19.73 -20.93
C VAL A 309 -7.26 20.69 -19.93
N ALA A 310 -6.39 20.19 -19.06
CA ALA A 310 -5.60 21.00 -18.13
C ALA A 310 -4.83 22.12 -18.85
N ALA A 311 -4.20 21.80 -19.99
CA ALA A 311 -3.46 22.75 -20.81
C ALA A 311 -4.33 23.89 -21.38
N GLN A 312 -5.63 23.68 -21.58
CA GLN A 312 -6.56 24.72 -22.06
C GLN A 312 -6.88 25.76 -20.97
N ILE A 313 -6.66 25.42 -19.70
CA ILE A 313 -7.16 26.15 -18.54
C ILE A 313 -6.02 26.87 -17.81
N TRP A 314 -4.85 26.24 -17.72
CA TRP A 314 -3.68 26.77 -17.00
C TRP A 314 -2.66 27.38 -17.96
N ASN A 315 -2.89 28.64 -18.35
CA ASN A 315 -2.00 29.41 -19.24
C ASN A 315 -0.78 30.09 -18.54
N TYR A 316 -0.49 29.79 -17.27
CA TYR A 316 0.66 30.38 -16.57
C TYR A 316 1.21 29.42 -15.51
N GLY A 317 2.45 28.90 -15.71
CA GLY A 317 3.28 28.51 -14.56
C GLY A 317 4.03 27.18 -14.57
N ILE A 318 4.30 26.53 -15.70
CA ILE A 318 5.40 25.55 -15.77
C ILE A 318 6.39 26.06 -16.81
N SER A 319 7.62 26.32 -16.35
CA SER A 319 8.75 26.75 -17.18
C SER A 319 9.00 25.77 -18.31
N THR A 320 9.39 26.32 -19.46
CA THR A 320 10.01 25.65 -20.61
C THR A 320 10.86 24.45 -20.20
N GLY A 321 10.31 23.27 -20.42
CA GLY A 321 10.97 21.98 -20.27
C GLY A 321 10.26 21.00 -21.19
N GLY A 322 10.58 21.09 -22.48
CA GLY A 322 10.08 20.23 -23.54
C GLY A 322 8.64 20.54 -23.95
N ASP A 323 8.43 20.75 -25.25
CA ASP A 323 7.24 20.19 -25.86
C ASP A 323 7.26 18.68 -25.52
N GLU A 324 6.63 18.27 -24.41
CA GLU A 324 6.17 16.89 -24.30
C GLU A 324 5.07 16.79 -25.35
N GLU A 325 5.48 16.47 -26.59
CA GLU A 325 4.59 15.86 -27.58
C GLU A 325 3.73 14.86 -26.80
N LEU A 326 2.41 15.08 -26.80
CA LEU A 326 1.45 14.13 -26.25
C LEU A 326 1.87 12.76 -26.78
N THR A 327 2.44 11.93 -25.91
CA THR A 327 3.00 10.64 -26.30
C THR A 327 1.81 9.84 -26.81
N GLN A 328 1.69 9.76 -28.14
CA GLN A 328 0.59 9.05 -28.77
C GLN A 328 0.66 7.61 -28.27
N ASP A 329 -0.44 7.08 -27.72
CA ASP A 329 -0.49 5.71 -27.22
C ASP A 329 -0.10 4.77 -28.38
N PRO A 330 1.07 4.11 -28.35
CA PRO A 330 1.53 3.28 -29.46
C PRO A 330 0.61 2.07 -29.68
N THR A 331 -0.22 1.72 -28.69
CA THR A 331 -1.21 0.65 -28.76
C THR A 331 -2.50 1.08 -29.47
N GLU A 332 -2.70 2.38 -29.73
CA GLU A 332 -3.90 2.89 -30.40
C GLU A 332 -4.05 2.31 -31.81
N GLY A 333 -5.24 1.78 -32.12
CA GLY A 333 -5.52 1.12 -33.39
C GLY A 333 -4.89 -0.28 -33.57
N LYS A 334 -4.17 -0.80 -32.56
CA LYS A 334 -3.53 -2.13 -32.59
C LYS A 334 -4.29 -3.21 -31.83
N TYR A 335 -5.42 -2.84 -31.22
CA TYR A 335 -6.28 -3.79 -30.51
C TYR A 335 -6.99 -4.71 -31.48
N ILE A 336 -6.92 -6.01 -31.20
CA ILE A 336 -7.69 -7.04 -31.87
C ILE A 336 -8.51 -7.82 -30.84
N VAL A 337 -9.65 -8.33 -31.29
CA VAL A 337 -10.47 -9.25 -30.48
C VAL A 337 -9.98 -10.66 -30.78
N LEU A 338 -9.37 -11.30 -29.79
CA LEU A 338 -8.98 -12.71 -29.84
C LEU A 338 -9.75 -13.50 -28.80
N THR A 339 -10.37 -14.59 -29.24
CA THR A 339 -11.03 -15.55 -28.35
C THR A 339 -10.12 -16.77 -28.23
N PRO A 340 -9.91 -17.31 -27.02
CA PRO A 340 -9.11 -18.51 -26.85
C PRO A 340 -9.78 -19.69 -27.55
N ASN A 341 -9.00 -20.52 -28.20
CA ASN A 341 -9.48 -21.74 -28.86
C ASN A 341 -9.49 -22.95 -27.90
N LEU A 342 -8.85 -22.82 -26.74
CA LEU A 342 -8.82 -23.82 -25.67
C LEU A 342 -8.67 -23.08 -24.33
N VAL A 343 -9.44 -23.49 -23.32
CA VAL A 343 -9.38 -22.95 -21.96
C VAL A 343 -9.45 -24.10 -20.97
N PHE A 344 -8.48 -24.19 -20.06
CA PHE A 344 -8.54 -25.07 -18.90
C PHE A 344 -9.01 -24.25 -17.69
N ASP A 345 -10.20 -24.58 -17.20
CA ASP A 345 -10.86 -23.92 -16.07
C ASP A 345 -11.83 -24.87 -15.35
N THR A 346 -12.65 -24.32 -14.46
CA THR A 346 -13.66 -25.06 -13.70
C THR A 346 -14.91 -25.44 -14.49
N ALA A 347 -15.08 -24.95 -15.72
CA ALA A 347 -16.25 -25.19 -16.56
C ALA A 347 -16.12 -26.46 -17.42
N GLN A 348 -14.95 -27.08 -17.49
CA GLN A 348 -14.73 -28.33 -18.20
C GLN A 348 -15.33 -29.55 -17.49
N ALA A 349 -15.61 -30.61 -18.25
CA ALA A 349 -16.13 -31.87 -17.70
C ALA A 349 -15.18 -32.54 -16.68
N ASN A 350 -13.87 -32.35 -16.87
CA ASN A 350 -12.81 -32.74 -15.93
C ASN A 350 -12.03 -31.47 -15.55
N PRO A 351 -12.48 -30.70 -14.54
CA PRO A 351 -11.91 -29.39 -14.26
C PRO A 351 -10.52 -29.49 -13.62
N VAL A 352 -9.61 -28.65 -14.08
CA VAL A 352 -8.29 -28.45 -13.44
C VAL A 352 -8.43 -27.30 -12.45
N LEU A 353 -8.40 -27.62 -11.16
CA LEU A 353 -8.52 -26.62 -10.09
C LEU A 353 -7.16 -25.94 -9.83
N MET A 354 -7.01 -24.73 -10.35
CA MET A 354 -5.83 -23.88 -10.11
C MET A 354 -6.15 -22.77 -9.11
N ASN A 355 -5.11 -22.17 -8.55
CA ASN A 355 -5.17 -21.01 -7.67
C ASN A 355 -3.97 -20.10 -7.94
N ALA A 356 -4.24 -18.96 -8.57
CA ALA A 356 -3.24 -18.02 -9.07
C ALA A 356 -2.12 -18.69 -9.88
N PRO A 357 -2.44 -19.38 -11.00
CA PRO A 357 -1.42 -19.92 -11.88
C PRO A 357 -0.55 -18.80 -12.46
N ARG A 358 0.77 -18.97 -12.43
CA ARG A 358 1.75 -18.02 -12.96
C ARG A 358 2.46 -18.59 -14.19
N SER A 359 3.76 -18.84 -14.14
CA SER A 359 4.53 -19.29 -15.31
C SER A 359 4.06 -20.66 -15.81
N LEU A 360 4.28 -20.89 -17.10
CA LEU A 360 4.11 -22.17 -17.76
C LEU A 360 5.29 -22.45 -18.69
N ALA A 361 5.55 -23.72 -18.96
CA ALA A 361 6.61 -24.15 -19.87
C ALA A 361 6.24 -25.46 -20.58
N PHE A 362 6.63 -25.60 -21.84
CA PHE A 362 6.35 -26.79 -22.64
C PHE A 362 7.46 -27.83 -22.52
N ALA A 363 7.07 -29.09 -22.40
CA ALA A 363 7.93 -30.23 -22.65
C ALA A 363 8.13 -30.44 -24.15
N ALA A 364 9.21 -31.12 -24.54
CA ALA A 364 9.51 -31.42 -25.95
C ALA A 364 8.42 -32.27 -26.66
N ASN A 365 7.58 -32.98 -25.90
CA ASN A 365 6.46 -33.75 -26.43
C ASN A 365 5.15 -32.94 -26.58
N GLY A 366 5.17 -31.62 -26.30
CA GLY A 366 4.01 -30.73 -26.39
C GLY A 366 3.10 -30.69 -25.16
N THR A 367 3.40 -31.45 -24.10
CA THR A 367 2.70 -31.33 -22.80
C THR A 367 3.17 -30.08 -22.05
N VAL A 368 2.37 -29.56 -21.12
CA VAL A 368 2.63 -28.27 -20.46
C VAL A 368 2.76 -28.42 -18.96
N TYR A 369 3.79 -27.79 -18.39
CA TYR A 369 3.92 -27.59 -16.95
C TYR A 369 3.42 -26.22 -16.56
N VAL A 370 2.70 -26.11 -15.44
CA VAL A 370 2.15 -24.87 -14.91
C VAL A 370 2.53 -24.73 -13.45
N ALA A 371 3.06 -23.57 -13.08
CA ALA A 371 3.26 -23.19 -11.68
C ALA A 371 1.93 -22.72 -11.09
N ASP A 372 1.29 -23.58 -10.28
CA ASP A 372 0.03 -23.34 -9.61
C ASP A 372 0.32 -22.68 -8.24
N SER A 373 0.65 -21.39 -8.29
CA SER A 373 1.46 -20.74 -7.26
C SER A 373 0.83 -20.76 -5.87
N ARG A 374 -0.47 -20.46 -5.74
CA ARG A 374 -1.15 -20.44 -4.43
C ARG A 374 -1.67 -21.80 -3.98
N ASN A 375 -1.52 -22.83 -4.81
CA ASN A 375 -1.63 -24.22 -4.38
C ASN A 375 -0.26 -24.83 -4.05
N HIS A 376 0.83 -24.05 -4.17
CA HIS A 376 2.19 -24.47 -3.82
C HIS A 376 2.62 -25.76 -4.54
N ARG A 377 2.28 -25.86 -5.83
CA ARG A 377 2.52 -27.07 -6.62
C ARG A 377 2.80 -26.77 -8.08
N ILE A 378 3.36 -27.76 -8.77
CA ILE A 378 3.48 -27.80 -10.23
C ILE A 378 2.47 -28.81 -10.78
N LEU A 379 1.78 -28.41 -11.84
CA LEU A 379 0.87 -29.26 -12.60
C LEU A 379 1.50 -29.59 -13.94
N HIS A 380 1.50 -30.87 -14.33
CA HIS A 380 1.87 -31.32 -15.66
C HIS A 380 0.64 -31.85 -16.39
N LEU A 381 0.27 -31.18 -17.49
CA LEU A 381 -0.98 -31.40 -18.20
C LEU A 381 -0.72 -31.84 -19.65
N ASP A 382 -1.58 -32.70 -20.17
CA ASP A 382 -1.71 -32.88 -21.62
C ASP A 382 -2.60 -31.79 -22.26
N LEU A 383 -2.66 -31.77 -23.59
CA LEU A 383 -3.46 -30.80 -24.34
C LEU A 383 -4.97 -31.04 -24.24
N GLN A 384 -5.40 -32.12 -23.59
CA GLN A 384 -6.79 -32.43 -23.30
C GLN A 384 -7.19 -31.99 -21.89
N GLY A 385 -6.26 -31.45 -21.09
CA GLY A 385 -6.48 -31.02 -19.72
C GLY A 385 -6.38 -32.13 -18.67
N ASN A 386 -5.87 -33.32 -19.04
CA ASN A 386 -5.63 -34.37 -18.06
C ASN A 386 -4.33 -34.09 -17.28
N ILE A 387 -4.37 -34.27 -15.97
CA ILE A 387 -3.19 -34.20 -15.11
C ILE A 387 -2.38 -35.48 -15.29
N LEU A 388 -1.17 -35.34 -15.84
CA LEU A 388 -0.19 -36.42 -15.99
C LEU A 388 0.58 -36.63 -14.69
N HIS A 389 1.10 -35.53 -14.13
CA HIS A 389 1.84 -35.49 -12.87
C HIS A 389 1.48 -34.22 -12.09
N GLU A 390 1.52 -34.31 -10.77
CA GLU A 390 1.44 -33.16 -9.87
C GLU A 390 2.39 -33.39 -8.69
N TRP A 391 3.07 -32.34 -8.26
CA TRP A 391 3.96 -32.39 -7.10
C TRP A 391 4.11 -31.02 -6.46
N GLY A 392 4.46 -31.00 -5.18
CA GLY A 392 4.56 -29.79 -4.39
C GLY A 392 3.70 -29.82 -3.13
N ALA A 393 4.16 -29.13 -2.10
CA ALA A 393 3.41 -28.83 -0.90
C ALA A 393 3.91 -27.52 -0.29
N PHE A 394 3.06 -26.81 0.45
CA PHE A 394 3.45 -25.56 1.10
C PHE A 394 4.54 -25.77 2.15
N ALA A 395 5.59 -24.95 2.10
CA ALA A 395 6.51 -24.73 3.21
C ALA A 395 7.18 -23.36 3.13
N ASP A 396 7.28 -22.65 4.26
CA ASP A 396 7.80 -21.28 4.38
C ASP A 396 9.01 -21.15 5.34
N GLY A 397 9.41 -22.26 5.98
CA GLY A 397 10.47 -22.29 6.98
C GLY A 397 10.11 -21.66 8.32
N VAL A 398 8.89 -21.14 8.47
CA VAL A 398 8.37 -20.50 9.69
C VAL A 398 7.26 -21.33 10.30
N SER A 399 6.18 -21.56 9.56
CA SER A 399 5.05 -22.39 9.97
C SER A 399 5.27 -23.88 9.63
N THR A 400 5.93 -24.15 8.50
CA THR A 400 6.21 -25.49 8.01
C THR A 400 7.66 -25.60 7.56
N PRO A 401 8.44 -26.60 8.05
CA PRO A 401 9.83 -26.77 7.65
C PRO A 401 9.99 -26.97 6.14
N ILE A 402 10.96 -26.27 5.56
CA ILE A 402 11.28 -26.40 4.13
C ILE A 402 11.91 -27.78 3.88
N GLY A 403 11.36 -28.50 2.91
CA GLY A 403 11.81 -29.82 2.49
C GLY A 403 12.15 -29.88 0.99
N GLU A 404 12.45 -31.07 0.52
CA GLU A 404 12.63 -31.36 -0.92
C GLU A 404 11.27 -31.28 -1.62
N GLY A 405 11.19 -30.51 -2.72
CA GLY A 405 9.95 -30.40 -3.48
C GLY A 405 8.80 -29.70 -2.76
N THR A 406 9.08 -28.91 -1.73
CA THR A 406 8.09 -28.01 -1.10
C THR A 406 8.23 -26.60 -1.65
N PHE A 407 7.16 -25.81 -1.70
CA PHE A 407 7.20 -24.47 -2.28
C PHE A 407 6.52 -23.41 -1.41
N ASN A 408 7.00 -22.17 -1.51
CA ASN A 408 6.34 -20.95 -1.06
C ASN A 408 6.12 -20.03 -2.27
N GLU A 409 4.94 -20.20 -2.88
CA GLU A 409 4.59 -19.65 -4.19
C GLU A 409 5.66 -19.90 -5.26
N PRO A 410 5.62 -21.04 -5.97
CA PRO A 410 6.46 -21.22 -7.14
C PRO A 410 5.99 -20.27 -8.25
N TRP A 411 6.86 -19.44 -8.80
CA TRP A 411 6.47 -18.46 -9.84
C TRP A 411 6.97 -18.85 -11.22
N GLY A 412 8.29 -18.96 -11.39
CA GLY A 412 8.95 -19.31 -12.64
C GLY A 412 9.03 -20.81 -12.84
N ILE A 413 8.83 -21.26 -14.07
CA ILE A 413 9.07 -22.64 -14.48
C ILE A 413 9.72 -22.66 -15.86
N ALA A 414 10.72 -23.52 -16.05
CA ALA A 414 11.35 -23.74 -17.35
C ALA A 414 11.72 -25.22 -17.51
N VAL A 415 11.76 -25.70 -18.75
CA VAL A 415 12.12 -27.08 -19.09
C VAL A 415 13.43 -27.09 -19.85
N GLY A 416 14.40 -27.88 -19.39
CA GLY A 416 15.68 -28.07 -20.06
C GLY A 416 15.60 -29.05 -21.24
N PRO A 417 16.61 -29.05 -22.13
CA PRO A 417 16.64 -29.93 -23.31
C PRO A 417 16.69 -31.42 -22.97
N ASP A 418 17.11 -31.78 -21.74
CA ASP A 418 17.11 -33.15 -21.21
C ASP A 418 15.75 -33.56 -20.60
N GLY A 419 14.77 -32.66 -20.59
CA GLY A 419 13.46 -32.83 -19.96
C GLY A 419 13.44 -32.53 -18.46
N SER A 420 14.53 -32.03 -17.87
CA SER A 420 14.54 -31.57 -16.49
C SER A 420 13.66 -30.33 -16.32
N VAL A 421 12.93 -30.24 -15.20
CA VAL A 421 12.04 -29.13 -14.89
C VAL A 421 12.68 -28.28 -13.80
N TYR A 422 12.82 -26.99 -14.05
CA TYR A 422 13.39 -26.01 -13.13
C TYR A 422 12.28 -25.10 -12.62
N VAL A 423 12.24 -24.89 -11.30
CA VAL A 423 11.19 -24.10 -10.65
C VAL A 423 11.84 -23.04 -9.75
N ALA A 424 11.39 -21.80 -9.87
CA ALA A 424 11.75 -20.73 -8.95
C ALA A 424 10.76 -20.72 -7.78
N ASP A 425 11.26 -21.11 -6.61
CA ASP A 425 10.54 -21.08 -5.34
C ASP A 425 10.73 -19.70 -4.70
N THR A 426 9.94 -18.74 -5.19
CA THR A 426 10.22 -17.31 -5.08
C THR A 426 10.38 -16.84 -3.64
N TRP A 427 9.49 -17.25 -2.74
CA TRP A 427 9.53 -16.79 -1.35
C TRP A 427 10.33 -17.70 -0.41
N ASN A 428 10.87 -18.81 -0.92
CA ASN A 428 11.95 -19.55 -0.24
C ASN A 428 13.34 -19.22 -0.81
N HIS A 429 13.42 -18.29 -1.77
CA HIS A 429 14.68 -17.75 -2.29
C HIS A 429 15.61 -18.81 -2.90
N ARG A 430 15.03 -19.79 -3.61
CA ARG A 430 15.77 -20.92 -4.17
C ARG A 430 15.24 -21.37 -5.52
N ILE A 431 16.09 -22.08 -6.25
CA ILE A 431 15.71 -22.81 -7.47
C ILE A 431 15.72 -24.30 -7.14
N GLU A 432 14.74 -25.03 -7.67
CA GLU A 432 14.65 -26.48 -7.56
C GLU A 432 14.63 -27.12 -8.96
N LYS A 433 15.37 -28.22 -9.10
CA LYS A 433 15.42 -29.07 -10.29
C LYS A 433 14.69 -30.39 -10.02
N PHE A 434 13.85 -30.78 -10.96
CA PHE A 434 13.08 -32.03 -10.97
C PHE A 434 13.32 -32.80 -12.26
N THR A 435 13.04 -34.10 -12.22
CA THR A 435 12.87 -34.90 -13.43
C THR A 435 11.55 -34.55 -14.14
N ALA A 436 11.40 -34.99 -15.39
CA ALA A 436 10.18 -34.77 -16.18
C ALA A 436 8.89 -35.29 -15.50
N ASP A 437 9.00 -36.30 -14.64
CA ASP A 437 7.89 -36.88 -13.86
C ASP A 437 7.79 -36.31 -12.42
N GLY A 438 8.47 -35.20 -12.12
CA GLY A 438 8.30 -34.46 -10.88
C GLY A 438 9.10 -34.98 -9.68
N ARG A 439 10.08 -35.86 -9.88
CA ARG A 439 10.96 -36.31 -8.78
C ARG A 439 12.03 -35.26 -8.51
N PHE A 440 12.19 -34.86 -7.25
CA PHE A 440 13.22 -33.92 -6.83
C PHE A 440 14.63 -34.43 -7.19
N VAL A 441 15.47 -33.54 -7.70
CA VAL A 441 16.87 -33.83 -8.06
C VAL A 441 17.82 -33.04 -7.18
N LYS A 442 17.67 -31.71 -7.12
CA LYS A 442 18.54 -30.81 -6.37
C LYS A 442 17.87 -29.45 -6.15
N THR A 443 18.30 -28.75 -5.12
CA THR A 443 18.05 -27.32 -4.91
C THR A 443 19.36 -26.55 -4.77
N TRP A 444 19.34 -25.27 -5.14
CA TRP A 444 20.37 -24.30 -4.80
C TRP A 444 19.72 -22.94 -4.59
N GLY A 445 20.41 -22.07 -3.87
CA GLY A 445 19.90 -20.76 -3.51
C GLY A 445 19.54 -20.64 -2.03
N SER A 446 19.73 -19.44 -1.51
CA SER A 446 19.23 -19.02 -0.20
C SER A 446 18.93 -17.52 -0.21
N PHE A 447 18.20 -17.03 0.79
CA PHE A 447 17.98 -15.59 0.91
C PHE A 447 19.30 -14.83 1.07
N GLY A 448 19.53 -13.81 0.23
CA GLY A 448 20.64 -12.89 0.36
C GLY A 448 20.55 -11.71 -0.61
N GLN A 449 21.34 -10.67 -0.35
CA GLN A 449 21.38 -9.42 -1.14
C GLN A 449 22.45 -9.48 -2.25
N GLY A 450 22.64 -10.66 -2.84
CA GLY A 450 23.60 -10.90 -3.91
C GLY A 450 25.06 -11.02 -3.49
N GLU A 451 25.34 -11.38 -2.24
CA GLU A 451 26.71 -11.54 -1.73
C GLU A 451 27.43 -12.75 -2.35
N THR A 452 26.67 -13.78 -2.72
CA THR A 452 27.13 -14.91 -3.53
C THR A 452 26.24 -15.08 -4.76
N PRO A 453 26.66 -15.85 -5.78
CA PRO A 453 25.83 -16.08 -6.95
C PRO A 453 24.48 -16.75 -6.65
N ASP A 454 24.41 -17.55 -5.58
CA ASP A 454 23.21 -18.24 -5.11
C ASP A 454 22.50 -17.52 -3.94
N SER A 455 22.94 -16.32 -3.55
CA SER A 455 22.17 -15.43 -2.67
C SER A 455 21.06 -14.74 -3.47
N PHE A 456 19.83 -15.27 -3.41
CA PHE A 456 18.69 -14.71 -4.15
C PHE A 456 17.78 -13.87 -3.27
N TYR A 457 17.19 -12.83 -3.85
CA TYR A 457 16.12 -12.05 -3.26
C TYR A 457 14.88 -12.11 -4.18
N GLY A 458 14.04 -13.12 -3.97
CA GLY A 458 12.80 -13.28 -4.72
C GLY A 458 13.08 -13.60 -6.19
N PRO A 459 13.72 -14.74 -6.50
CA PRO A 459 13.91 -15.15 -7.88
C PRO A 459 12.55 -15.45 -8.52
N ARG A 460 12.29 -14.92 -9.71
CA ARG A 460 10.95 -15.00 -10.35
C ARG A 460 10.99 -15.70 -11.71
N GLY A 461 11.57 -15.08 -12.72
CA GLY A 461 11.63 -15.63 -14.07
C GLY A 461 12.72 -16.70 -14.22
N LEU A 462 12.42 -17.73 -15.01
CA LEU A 462 13.36 -18.76 -15.44
C LEU A 462 13.31 -18.96 -16.95
N ALA A 463 14.47 -19.14 -17.56
CA ALA A 463 14.60 -19.64 -18.92
C ALA A 463 15.78 -20.63 -18.99
N VAL A 464 15.68 -21.62 -19.88
CA VAL A 464 16.77 -22.57 -20.14
C VAL A 464 17.09 -22.53 -21.63
N ASP A 465 18.36 -22.37 -21.98
CA ASP A 465 18.78 -22.38 -23.38
C ASP A 465 19.07 -23.78 -23.93
N ALA A 466 19.37 -23.85 -25.23
CA ALA A 466 19.65 -25.11 -25.92
C ALA A 466 20.89 -25.85 -25.39
N GLU A 467 21.82 -25.13 -24.76
CA GLU A 467 23.00 -25.71 -24.10
C GLU A 467 22.70 -26.18 -22.66
N GLY A 468 21.47 -25.99 -22.16
CA GLY A 468 21.03 -26.41 -20.83
C GLY A 468 21.42 -25.43 -19.72
N ARG A 469 21.77 -24.18 -20.06
CA ARG A 469 22.11 -23.14 -19.08
C ARG A 469 20.82 -22.51 -18.56
N VAL A 470 20.74 -22.33 -17.25
CA VAL A 470 19.57 -21.85 -16.52
C VAL A 470 19.75 -20.39 -16.17
N TYR A 471 18.88 -19.53 -16.68
CA TYR A 471 18.87 -18.09 -16.45
C TYR A 471 17.83 -17.78 -15.39
N VAL A 472 18.28 -17.17 -14.29
CA VAL A 472 17.46 -16.82 -13.14
C VAL A 472 17.36 -15.31 -13.07
N THR A 473 16.13 -14.81 -13.07
CA THR A 473 15.89 -13.39 -12.78
C THR A 473 15.82 -13.20 -11.27
N ASP A 474 16.90 -12.69 -10.68
CA ASP A 474 17.02 -12.41 -9.25
C ASP A 474 16.48 -11.01 -8.96
N THR A 475 15.14 -10.91 -8.97
CA THR A 475 14.39 -9.66 -9.07
C THR A 475 14.77 -8.63 -8.00
N GLY A 476 14.86 -9.04 -6.74
CA GLY A 476 15.18 -8.14 -5.63
C GLY A 476 16.62 -7.62 -5.67
N ASN A 477 17.54 -8.39 -6.25
CA ASN A 477 18.95 -7.99 -6.41
C ASN A 477 19.24 -7.33 -7.76
N LYS A 478 18.22 -7.13 -8.61
CA LYS A 478 18.30 -6.37 -9.86
C LYS A 478 19.36 -6.92 -10.82
N ARG A 479 19.48 -8.26 -10.89
CA ARG A 479 20.45 -8.98 -11.72
C ARG A 479 19.86 -10.25 -12.33
N ILE A 480 20.53 -10.75 -13.37
CA ILE A 480 20.29 -12.07 -13.96
C ILE A 480 21.49 -12.95 -13.64
N VAL A 481 21.25 -14.14 -13.10
CA VAL A 481 22.30 -15.11 -12.76
C VAL A 481 22.15 -16.34 -13.65
N VAL A 482 23.26 -16.81 -14.22
CA VAL A 482 23.30 -17.94 -15.15
C VAL A 482 24.02 -19.12 -14.52
N PHE A 483 23.37 -20.28 -14.53
CA PHE A 483 23.90 -21.54 -14.02
C PHE A 483 23.97 -22.60 -15.12
N ASP A 484 24.79 -23.63 -14.93
CA ASP A 484 24.72 -24.83 -15.74
C ASP A 484 23.56 -25.75 -15.30
N ALA A 485 23.38 -26.85 -16.02
CA ALA A 485 22.30 -27.81 -15.75
C ALA A 485 22.42 -28.49 -14.37
N ASP A 486 23.60 -28.48 -13.74
CA ASP A 486 23.89 -29.09 -12.44
C ASP A 486 23.78 -28.10 -11.26
N GLY A 487 23.48 -26.83 -11.57
CA GLY A 487 23.33 -25.73 -10.62
C GLY A 487 24.65 -25.02 -10.28
N ASN A 488 25.71 -25.21 -11.06
CA ASN A 488 26.96 -24.48 -10.85
C ASN A 488 26.90 -23.12 -11.53
N TYR A 489 27.41 -22.10 -10.85
CA TYR A 489 27.46 -20.73 -11.38
C TYR A 489 28.33 -20.64 -12.64
N ILE A 490 27.82 -19.95 -13.66
CA ILE A 490 28.54 -19.61 -14.89
C ILE A 490 28.91 -18.12 -14.88
N THR A 491 27.92 -17.25 -14.80
CA THR A 491 28.10 -15.78 -14.92
C THR A 491 26.86 -15.04 -14.40
N GLU A 492 26.95 -13.73 -14.26
CA GLU A 492 25.84 -12.84 -13.94
C GLU A 492 25.99 -11.49 -14.65
N PHE A 493 24.88 -10.79 -14.84
CA PHE A 493 24.85 -9.45 -15.41
C PHE A 493 23.64 -8.67 -14.90
N GLY A 494 23.72 -7.34 -14.97
CA GLY A 494 22.70 -6.46 -14.39
C GLY A 494 23.16 -5.78 -13.11
N SER A 495 22.60 -4.60 -12.87
CA SER A 495 22.71 -3.87 -11.61
C SER A 495 21.52 -2.93 -11.46
N ALA A 496 21.25 -2.42 -10.26
CA ALA A 496 20.16 -1.47 -10.07
C ALA A 496 20.37 -0.17 -10.87
N GLY A 497 19.35 0.30 -11.59
CA GLY A 497 19.36 1.59 -12.27
C GLY A 497 18.53 1.65 -13.56
N PHE A 498 18.76 2.70 -14.36
CA PHE A 498 17.96 3.05 -15.54
C PHE A 498 18.77 2.99 -16.85
N GLU A 499 20.09 2.89 -16.78
CA GLU A 499 20.94 2.82 -17.98
C GLU A 499 20.83 1.45 -18.67
N PRO A 500 21.25 1.31 -19.94
CA PRO A 500 21.34 0.01 -20.59
C PRO A 500 22.19 -0.97 -19.79
N GLY A 501 21.68 -2.18 -19.55
CA GLY A 501 22.32 -3.17 -18.69
C GLY A 501 22.06 -2.98 -17.20
N GLN A 502 21.28 -1.97 -16.80
CA GLN A 502 20.74 -1.82 -15.46
C GLN A 502 19.26 -2.15 -15.43
N PHE A 503 18.75 -2.54 -14.26
CA PHE A 503 17.38 -2.98 -14.08
C PHE A 503 16.73 -2.31 -12.87
N ASP A 504 15.43 -2.11 -12.95
CA ASP A 504 14.55 -1.94 -11.81
C ASP A 504 13.39 -2.93 -11.90
N GLU A 505 13.46 -3.92 -11.01
CA GLU A 505 12.52 -5.03 -10.93
C GLU A 505 12.46 -5.86 -12.23
N PRO A 506 13.57 -6.50 -12.62
CA PRO A 506 13.53 -7.45 -13.72
C PRO A 506 12.69 -8.66 -13.29
N THR A 507 11.77 -9.13 -14.14
CA THR A 507 10.85 -10.21 -13.77
C THR A 507 10.90 -11.39 -14.74
N GLY A 508 10.41 -11.20 -15.97
CA GLY A 508 10.42 -12.21 -17.02
C GLY A 508 11.76 -12.27 -17.76
N VAL A 509 12.16 -13.49 -18.13
CA VAL A 509 13.30 -13.79 -19.00
C VAL A 509 12.84 -14.74 -20.11
N ALA A 510 13.20 -14.44 -21.35
CA ALA A 510 13.03 -15.34 -22.50
C ALA A 510 14.31 -15.38 -23.34
N ILE A 511 14.52 -16.46 -24.08
CA ILE A 511 15.70 -16.67 -24.91
C ILE A 511 15.22 -17.09 -26.29
N ASP A 512 15.68 -16.41 -27.33
CA ASP A 512 15.33 -16.77 -28.70
C ASP A 512 16.25 -17.84 -29.28
N ARG A 513 15.91 -18.32 -30.48
CA ARG A 513 16.70 -19.32 -31.22
C ARG A 513 18.14 -18.89 -31.57
N ASN A 514 18.44 -17.60 -31.50
CA ASN A 514 19.79 -17.06 -31.73
C ASN A 514 20.61 -16.97 -30.43
N GLY A 515 19.98 -17.22 -29.29
CA GLY A 515 20.58 -17.07 -27.97
C GLY A 515 20.56 -15.64 -27.44
N THR A 516 19.76 -14.75 -28.03
CA THR A 516 19.52 -13.41 -27.48
C THR A 516 18.58 -13.53 -26.28
N VAL A 517 18.94 -12.90 -25.18
CA VAL A 517 18.18 -12.91 -23.92
C VAL A 517 17.32 -11.66 -23.84
N TYR A 518 16.03 -11.81 -23.57
CA TYR A 518 15.06 -10.73 -23.42
C TYR A 518 14.64 -10.64 -21.97
N ILE A 519 14.78 -9.46 -21.37
CA ILE A 519 14.46 -9.20 -19.97
C ILE A 519 13.33 -8.18 -19.88
N ALA A 520 12.27 -8.53 -19.14
CA ALA A 520 11.20 -7.61 -18.77
C ALA A 520 11.62 -6.78 -17.56
N ASP A 521 12.13 -5.58 -17.82
CA ASP A 521 12.60 -4.60 -16.83
C ASP A 521 11.42 -3.75 -16.36
N THR A 522 10.64 -4.31 -15.42
CA THR A 522 9.21 -3.99 -15.29
C THR A 522 8.96 -2.60 -14.74
N TRP A 523 9.68 -2.17 -13.69
CA TRP A 523 9.47 -0.84 -13.11
C TRP A 523 10.12 0.28 -13.93
N ASN A 524 11.06 -0.07 -14.80
CA ASN A 524 11.55 0.81 -15.85
C ASN A 524 10.66 0.82 -17.10
N GLN A 525 9.54 0.08 -17.10
CA GLN A 525 8.57 0.05 -18.20
C GLN A 525 9.19 -0.26 -19.56
N ARG A 526 10.14 -1.20 -19.61
CA ARG A 526 10.87 -1.52 -20.85
C ARG A 526 11.29 -2.97 -20.97
N ILE A 527 11.54 -3.40 -22.20
CA ILE A 527 12.23 -4.66 -22.47
C ILE A 527 13.67 -4.33 -22.88
N GLN A 528 14.63 -5.09 -22.36
CA GLN A 528 16.03 -5.02 -22.78
C GLN A 528 16.47 -6.37 -23.35
N THR A 529 17.25 -6.33 -24.42
CA THR A 529 17.86 -7.52 -25.03
C THR A 529 19.36 -7.56 -24.78
N PHE A 530 19.91 -8.77 -24.62
CA PHE A 530 21.32 -9.01 -24.36
C PHE A 530 21.87 -10.06 -25.31
N THR A 531 23.02 -9.75 -25.90
CA THR A 531 23.76 -10.69 -26.75
C THR A 531 24.88 -11.32 -25.95
N ARG A 532 25.05 -12.65 -26.11
CA ARG A 532 26.12 -13.43 -25.47
C ARG A 532 27.43 -13.33 -26.24
N PHE A 533 28.53 -13.19 -25.52
CA PHE A 533 29.90 -13.20 -26.05
C PHE A 533 30.78 -14.13 -25.22
N GLU A 534 31.51 -15.01 -25.90
CA GLU A 534 32.57 -15.81 -25.27
C GLU A 534 33.86 -14.98 -25.24
N THR A 535 34.42 -14.79 -24.04
CA THR A 535 35.69 -14.09 -23.83
C THR A 535 36.72 -15.02 -23.19
N GLU A 536 37.98 -14.58 -23.09
CA GLU A 536 39.01 -15.34 -22.38
C GLU A 536 38.66 -15.56 -20.89
N ASP A 537 37.87 -14.65 -20.31
CA ASP A 537 37.42 -14.70 -18.91
C ASP A 537 36.08 -15.43 -18.73
N GLY A 538 35.49 -15.94 -19.84
CA GLY A 538 34.23 -16.69 -19.85
C GLY A 538 33.07 -15.98 -20.56
N LEU A 539 31.85 -16.45 -20.29
CA LEU A 539 30.63 -15.99 -20.93
C LEU A 539 30.19 -14.62 -20.38
N THR A 540 30.04 -13.64 -21.27
CA THR A 540 29.60 -12.27 -20.94
C THR A 540 28.35 -11.90 -21.73
N PHE A 541 27.51 -11.05 -21.17
CA PHE A 541 26.30 -10.52 -21.81
C PHE A 541 26.39 -9.01 -21.93
N LEU A 542 26.15 -8.48 -23.14
CA LEU A 542 26.12 -7.04 -23.40
C LEU A 542 24.72 -6.61 -23.84
N PRO A 543 24.21 -5.45 -23.37
CA PRO A 543 22.98 -4.86 -23.87
C PRO A 543 23.06 -4.65 -25.38
N ASP A 544 21.99 -5.01 -26.10
CA ASP A 544 21.88 -4.90 -27.56
C ASP A 544 20.80 -3.87 -27.95
N LYS A 545 19.54 -4.15 -27.63
CA LYS A 545 18.39 -3.27 -27.89
C LYS A 545 17.57 -3.05 -26.64
N GLN A 546 16.79 -1.98 -26.64
CA GLN A 546 15.72 -1.77 -25.68
C GLN A 546 14.57 -1.02 -26.34
N TRP A 547 13.36 -1.22 -25.81
CA TRP A 547 12.19 -0.42 -26.18
C TRP A 547 11.24 -0.32 -25.00
N ASP A 548 10.50 0.78 -24.99
CA ASP A 548 9.53 1.07 -23.94
C ASP A 548 8.27 0.22 -24.14
N VAL A 549 7.71 -0.22 -23.03
CA VAL A 549 6.43 -0.91 -22.97
C VAL A 549 5.40 0.08 -22.43
N PHE A 550 4.41 0.41 -23.26
CA PHE A 550 3.30 1.27 -22.84
C PHE A 550 2.30 0.49 -21.98
N GLY A 551 2.75 0.10 -20.78
CA GLY A 551 2.11 -0.76 -19.80
C GLY A 551 2.95 -0.78 -18.52
N TRP A 552 2.67 -1.72 -17.60
CA TRP A 552 3.47 -1.89 -16.37
C TRP A 552 3.61 -0.63 -15.51
N PHE A 553 2.54 0.17 -15.45
CA PHE A 553 2.56 1.44 -14.73
C PHE A 553 2.54 1.28 -13.20
N GLY A 554 2.05 0.14 -12.68
CA GLY A 554 2.02 -0.13 -11.25
C GLY A 554 3.33 -0.74 -10.73
N GLN A 555 3.50 -0.64 -9.41
CA GLN A 555 4.68 -1.16 -8.70
C GLN A 555 4.34 -2.37 -7.82
N SER A 556 3.22 -3.05 -8.08
CA SER A 556 2.80 -4.22 -7.32
C SER A 556 3.89 -5.29 -7.30
N LEU A 557 4.23 -5.80 -6.11
CA LEU A 557 5.12 -6.94 -5.95
C LEU A 557 4.47 -8.27 -6.37
N GLU A 558 3.16 -8.28 -6.60
CA GLU A 558 2.38 -9.48 -6.93
C GLU A 558 2.09 -9.58 -8.44
N ASN A 559 1.70 -8.48 -9.07
CA ASN A 559 1.18 -8.44 -10.43
C ASN A 559 2.34 -8.31 -11.45
N LYS A 560 3.23 -9.31 -11.51
CA LYS A 560 4.38 -9.23 -12.41
C LYS A 560 4.13 -9.85 -13.78
N PRO A 561 4.67 -9.23 -14.85
CA PRO A 561 4.55 -9.73 -16.19
C PRO A 561 5.51 -10.90 -16.44
N PHE A 562 5.21 -11.65 -17.49
CA PHE A 562 6.09 -12.66 -18.08
C PHE A 562 6.32 -12.33 -19.55
N ILE A 563 7.36 -12.94 -20.13
CA ILE A 563 7.80 -12.72 -21.50
C ILE A 563 8.04 -14.06 -22.18
N ALA A 564 7.67 -14.15 -23.45
CA ALA A 564 7.98 -15.27 -24.32
C ALA A 564 8.41 -14.75 -25.70
N VAL A 565 9.19 -15.55 -26.42
CA VAL A 565 9.63 -15.24 -27.79
C VAL A 565 9.40 -16.46 -28.66
N ASN A 566 8.93 -16.25 -29.89
CA ASN A 566 8.72 -17.34 -30.85
C ASN A 566 9.88 -17.46 -31.86
N ASP A 567 9.81 -18.46 -32.74
CA ASP A 567 10.84 -18.71 -33.76
C ASP A 567 10.94 -17.61 -34.84
N ASP A 568 9.89 -16.80 -34.99
CA ASP A 568 9.88 -15.62 -35.87
C ASP A 568 10.45 -14.37 -35.18
N LEU A 569 10.95 -14.50 -33.95
CA LEU A 569 11.51 -13.43 -33.13
C LEU A 569 10.47 -12.37 -32.69
N HIS A 570 9.19 -12.73 -32.70
CA HIS A 570 8.14 -11.92 -32.08
C HIS A 570 8.19 -12.12 -30.56
N VAL A 571 8.07 -11.01 -29.84
CA VAL A 571 8.14 -10.95 -28.39
C VAL A 571 6.73 -10.75 -27.85
N PHE A 572 6.30 -11.64 -26.97
CA PHE A 572 5.00 -11.59 -26.31
C PHE A 572 5.20 -11.29 -24.85
N ILE A 573 4.50 -10.29 -24.33
CA ILE A 573 4.50 -9.97 -22.90
C ILE A 573 3.09 -9.87 -22.36
N THR A 574 2.93 -10.27 -21.10
CA THR A 574 1.72 -9.96 -20.34
C THR A 574 1.83 -8.56 -19.74
N ASP A 575 0.70 -7.87 -19.68
CA ASP A 575 0.53 -6.65 -18.90
C ASP A 575 -0.58 -6.95 -17.88
N PRO A 576 -0.22 -7.50 -16.71
CA PRO A 576 -1.19 -8.03 -15.75
C PRO A 576 -2.22 -6.99 -15.30
N GLU A 577 -1.76 -5.78 -15.02
CA GLU A 577 -2.60 -4.68 -14.52
C GLU A 577 -3.34 -3.96 -15.65
N GLY A 578 -2.84 -4.06 -16.89
CA GLY A 578 -3.58 -3.66 -18.09
C GLY A 578 -4.53 -4.73 -18.63
N TYR A 579 -4.62 -5.89 -17.99
CA TYR A 579 -5.49 -7.02 -18.37
C TYR A 579 -5.34 -7.45 -19.83
N ARG A 580 -4.10 -7.46 -20.34
CA ARG A 580 -3.85 -7.64 -21.78
C ARG A 580 -2.52 -8.33 -22.05
N VAL A 581 -2.38 -8.77 -23.30
CA VAL A 581 -1.13 -9.28 -23.86
C VAL A 581 -0.72 -8.36 -25.01
N MET A 582 0.58 -8.09 -25.11
CA MET A 582 1.16 -7.31 -26.19
C MET A 582 2.14 -8.16 -26.98
N GLU A 583 2.10 -7.99 -28.29
CA GLU A 583 3.06 -8.59 -29.22
C GLU A 583 3.88 -7.48 -29.87
N PHE A 584 5.19 -7.65 -29.82
CA PHE A 584 6.19 -6.81 -30.46
C PHE A 584 6.94 -7.62 -31.53
N ASP A 585 7.42 -6.94 -32.56
CA ASP A 585 8.37 -7.53 -33.48
C ASP A 585 9.79 -7.55 -32.87
N GLN A 586 10.76 -8.09 -33.62
CA GLN A 586 12.18 -8.16 -33.21
C GLN A 586 12.87 -6.78 -33.01
N ASN A 587 12.20 -5.68 -33.35
CA ASN A 587 12.71 -4.31 -33.21
C ASN A 587 12.00 -3.55 -32.08
N GLY A 588 11.02 -4.16 -31.41
CA GLY A 588 10.23 -3.52 -30.37
C GLY A 588 9.05 -2.70 -30.89
N GLU A 589 8.68 -2.83 -32.17
CA GLU A 589 7.47 -2.20 -32.68
C GLU A 589 6.24 -3.04 -32.34
N ILE A 590 5.19 -2.39 -31.85
CA ILE A 590 3.98 -3.09 -31.45
C ILE A 590 3.18 -3.59 -32.67
N VAL A 591 3.01 -4.91 -32.72
CA VAL A 591 2.29 -5.61 -33.79
C VAL A 591 0.81 -5.61 -33.47
N ARG A 592 0.44 -6.05 -32.27
CA ARG A 592 -0.95 -6.18 -31.82
C ARG A 592 -1.08 -6.25 -30.32
N VAL A 593 -2.28 -5.96 -29.83
CA VAL A 593 -2.66 -6.08 -28.42
C VAL A 593 -4.03 -6.75 -28.33
N TRP A 594 -4.23 -7.63 -27.36
CA TRP A 594 -5.54 -8.20 -27.09
C TRP A 594 -5.77 -8.41 -25.60
N GLY A 595 -7.04 -8.48 -25.23
CA GLY A 595 -7.48 -8.53 -23.84
C GLY A 595 -7.99 -7.18 -23.33
N ASP A 596 -8.87 -7.27 -22.34
CA ASP A 596 -9.34 -6.20 -21.48
C ASP A 596 -9.88 -6.88 -20.20
N TYR A 597 -10.18 -6.12 -19.17
CA TYR A 597 -10.81 -6.67 -17.97
C TYR A 597 -12.16 -7.30 -18.32
N SER A 598 -12.27 -8.62 -18.19
CA SER A 598 -13.54 -9.33 -18.36
C SER A 598 -13.48 -10.73 -17.81
N GLU A 599 -14.53 -11.13 -17.09
CA GLU A 599 -14.75 -12.52 -16.65
C GLU A 599 -15.05 -13.46 -17.83
N THR A 600 -15.42 -12.92 -19.00
CA THR A 600 -15.66 -13.73 -20.20
C THR A 600 -14.38 -14.41 -20.67
N SER A 601 -14.52 -15.42 -21.54
CA SER A 601 -13.37 -16.14 -22.11
C SER A 601 -12.47 -15.25 -22.99
N ALA A 602 -12.89 -14.05 -23.39
CA ALA A 602 -12.11 -13.17 -24.27
C ALA A 602 -11.28 -12.11 -23.53
N GLY A 603 -11.49 -11.91 -22.22
CA GLY A 603 -10.71 -10.95 -21.42
C GLY A 603 -9.78 -11.63 -20.42
N PHE A 604 -9.18 -10.83 -19.54
CA PHE A 604 -8.31 -11.30 -18.47
C PHE A 604 -8.70 -10.68 -17.14
N GLY A 605 -8.53 -11.43 -16.05
CA GLY A 605 -8.63 -10.89 -14.69
C GLY A 605 -7.27 -10.47 -14.16
N LEU A 606 -6.22 -11.24 -14.48
CA LEU A 606 -4.82 -10.91 -14.26
C LEU A 606 -3.96 -11.77 -15.21
N ALA A 607 -3.66 -11.26 -16.41
CA ALA A 607 -2.77 -11.96 -17.34
C ALA A 607 -1.38 -12.13 -16.72
N SER A 608 -0.94 -13.38 -16.49
CA SER A 608 0.30 -13.67 -15.75
C SER A 608 1.35 -14.34 -16.63
N GLY A 609 1.50 -15.66 -16.56
CA GLY A 609 2.46 -16.40 -17.36
C GLY A 609 2.10 -16.41 -18.84
N ILE A 610 3.13 -16.45 -19.70
CA ILE A 610 2.98 -16.58 -21.15
C ILE A 610 4.02 -17.53 -21.71
N ALA A 611 3.62 -18.36 -22.67
CA ALA A 611 4.51 -19.23 -23.43
C ALA A 611 3.99 -19.45 -24.85
N VAL A 612 4.90 -19.86 -25.74
CA VAL A 612 4.58 -20.23 -27.11
C VAL A 612 4.69 -21.75 -27.24
N ASP A 613 3.65 -22.40 -27.77
CA ASP A 613 3.70 -23.84 -28.04
C ASP A 613 4.44 -24.16 -29.36
N PRO A 614 4.82 -25.42 -29.61
CA PRO A 614 5.52 -25.80 -30.84
C PRO A 614 4.76 -25.53 -32.14
N ASP A 615 3.44 -25.35 -32.08
CA ASP A 615 2.59 -25.02 -33.22
C ASP A 615 2.46 -23.49 -33.42
N GLY A 616 3.11 -22.69 -32.57
CA GLY A 616 3.08 -21.23 -32.61
C GLY A 616 1.88 -20.58 -31.93
N ASN A 617 1.07 -21.33 -31.17
CA ASN A 617 -0.02 -20.75 -30.39
C ASN A 617 0.50 -20.11 -29.11
N ILE A 618 -0.19 -19.06 -28.67
CA ILE A 618 0.17 -18.32 -27.45
C ILE A 618 -0.69 -18.84 -26.30
N TRP A 619 -0.02 -19.27 -25.23
CA TRP A 619 -0.65 -19.73 -24.02
C TRP A 619 -0.45 -18.73 -22.91
N VAL A 620 -1.52 -18.40 -22.19
CA VAL A 620 -1.53 -17.36 -21.15
C VAL A 620 -2.27 -17.90 -19.92
N THR A 621 -1.66 -17.77 -18.74
CA THR A 621 -2.38 -18.02 -17.48
C THR A 621 -3.07 -16.74 -17.01
N ASP A 622 -4.25 -16.91 -16.44
CA ASP A 622 -5.01 -15.84 -15.80
C ASP A 622 -5.05 -16.13 -14.29
N GLY A 623 -4.24 -15.38 -13.55
CA GLY A 623 -4.04 -15.59 -12.11
C GLY A 623 -5.27 -15.22 -11.27
N ALA A 624 -6.14 -14.35 -11.76
CA ALA A 624 -7.33 -13.93 -11.01
C ALA A 624 -8.52 -14.88 -11.26
N PHE A 625 -8.69 -15.34 -12.50
CA PHE A 625 -9.78 -16.26 -12.85
C PHE A 625 -9.36 -17.73 -12.85
N ASN A 626 -8.13 -18.05 -12.42
CA ASN A 626 -7.63 -19.40 -12.22
C ASN A 626 -7.76 -20.29 -13.45
N ARG A 627 -7.32 -19.80 -14.61
CA ARG A 627 -7.47 -20.48 -15.89
C ARG A 627 -6.20 -20.42 -16.73
N LEU A 628 -6.05 -21.40 -17.63
CA LEU A 628 -5.02 -21.43 -18.67
C LEU A 628 -5.70 -21.33 -20.03
N MET A 629 -5.23 -20.42 -20.89
CA MET A 629 -5.90 -20.05 -22.14
C MET A 629 -4.94 -20.16 -23.32
N ARG A 630 -5.36 -20.79 -24.42
CA ARG A 630 -4.60 -20.86 -25.68
C ARG A 630 -5.24 -19.98 -26.75
N PHE A 631 -4.43 -19.22 -27.46
CA PHE A 631 -4.81 -18.33 -28.56
C PHE A 631 -4.05 -18.70 -29.83
N THR A 632 -4.78 -18.83 -30.93
CA THR A 632 -4.19 -18.91 -32.27
C THR A 632 -4.18 -17.50 -32.87
N LEU A 633 -3.01 -17.06 -33.29
CA LEU A 633 -2.83 -15.75 -33.92
C LEU A 633 -3.36 -15.78 -35.37
N PRO A 634 -3.89 -14.65 -35.88
CA PRO A 634 -4.53 -14.56 -37.19
C PRO A 634 -3.56 -14.54 -38.38
#